data_AF-A0A3S0RB31-F1
#
_entry.id   AF-A0A3S0RB31-F1
#
_cell.length_a   1.000
_cell.length_b   1.000
_cell.length_c   1.000
_cell.angle_alpha   90.00
_cell.angle_beta   90.00
_cell.angle_gamma   90.00
#
_symmetry.space_group_name_H-M   'P 1'
#
loop_
_entity.id
_entity.type
_entity.pdbx_description
1 polymer ?
#
loop_
_entity_poly.entity_id
_entity_poly.type
_entity_poly.pdbx_seq_one_letter_code
_entity_poly.pdbx_strand_id
1 'polypeptide(L)'
;MPSTVARSSRSSFRHRLRSMAACAALLVGLPSLAGAQPVSPPVVGATPTVAPVVAPAAHSRPPAPRHRPPPKTFVFDENNPTCWDGEAAGPAILSALANGDAGFQALAREQPEEAFRCASLFPSATATAILHEAVLAAPYDAISAIDQLSLRPGGAAIIGRALTPSLLVRSLDTGMIFFETRHELHKLMPPDNLMALEVQARKALTAAFAKDPAGLSAKIGALLDDMTEDSGRERFRIVNGLPIPVLFEMIARIGPQLYTSSFDGILDILTLKLKMDHRTFFDLARDPAAHTLWGDFFAAVVTSGRADTLFGAMAGNARDLARGSVRALLAQESRIDPPIAAGALADAMDTKSDDIRAALEDEVAEIHRTTHLPLVRATTGVAGGIHAGRMGTRPTTPSFAAERFAERYPPVPAPVLSEDRLFQNGINVQRMTFYNDPDGKSSFSGFIKSHRAAGWAIEEYLGFVVVTSPERAGRKIIIVADTPDGGENGRMAVQLWLRHKNLVPSVVVHRGHSYHEEDTMPEISTNTAFVFWGSCGGQLRLRATLEQAPDALVLATQNIGTALVNQALLRTIEDRLLIDGTINWTKVWTDAEAKIRDRRFAAYSRPDQNSTLLALRAWRMQTEGVPKLLHASSAPKPLSVTPASLTGPVPTPIPPTAWTAPPPPRARVTTSTATLPDSPPTAPLMR
;
A
#
# COMPACT_ATOMS: atom_id res chain seq x y z
N MET A 1 7.25 -8.02 -57.11
CA MET A 1 6.15 -7.71 -58.05
C MET A 1 4.85 -8.32 -57.54
N PRO A 2 3.67 -7.80 -57.94
CA PRO A 2 2.49 -7.81 -57.05
C PRO A 2 1.20 -8.42 -57.64
N SER A 3 0.24 -8.70 -56.76
CA SER A 3 -1.22 -8.48 -56.97
C SER A 3 -1.93 -8.66 -55.61
N THR A 4 -2.73 -7.72 -55.08
CA THR A 4 -4.11 -7.33 -55.46
C THR A 4 -5.02 -8.55 -55.67
N VAL A 5 -6.23 -8.61 -55.10
CA VAL A 5 -7.38 -7.74 -55.42
C VAL A 5 -8.36 -7.66 -54.25
N ALA A 6 -8.95 -6.48 -54.04
CA ALA A 6 -10.10 -6.28 -53.15
C ALA A 6 -11.42 -6.62 -53.86
N ARG A 7 -12.43 -7.12 -53.12
CA ARG A 7 -13.83 -7.09 -53.60
C ARG A 7 -14.81 -6.78 -52.48
N SER A 8 -15.63 -5.78 -52.73
CA SER A 8 -16.78 -5.40 -51.92
C SER A 8 -18.02 -6.21 -52.30
N SER A 9 -18.96 -6.33 -51.37
CA SER A 9 -20.39 -6.30 -51.73
C SER A 9 -21.21 -5.64 -50.62
N ARG A 10 -22.19 -4.83 -51.04
CA ARG A 10 -23.27 -4.29 -50.19
C ARG A 10 -24.59 -4.81 -50.76
N SER A 11 -25.44 -5.38 -49.92
CA SER A 11 -26.91 -5.41 -50.09
C SER A 11 -27.53 -5.62 -48.71
N SER A 12 -28.33 -4.72 -48.13
CA SER A 12 -29.59 -4.08 -48.58
C SER A 12 -30.81 -5.00 -48.52
N PHE A 13 -31.65 -4.86 -47.48
CA PHE A 13 -33.13 -4.87 -47.43
C PHE A 13 -33.52 -4.61 -45.95
N ARG A 14 -34.17 -3.52 -45.50
CA ARG A 14 -35.57 -3.05 -45.66
C ARG A 14 -36.59 -4.15 -45.27
N HIS A 15 -37.60 -3.94 -44.39
CA HIS A 15 -38.41 -2.73 -44.14
C HIS A 15 -39.25 -2.74 -42.82
N ARG A 16 -39.45 -1.53 -42.20
CA ARG A 16 -40.69 -0.96 -41.55
C ARG A 16 -41.38 -1.71 -40.37
N LEU A 17 -42.32 -1.14 -39.56
CA LEU A 17 -42.96 0.19 -39.35
C LEU A 17 -42.86 0.57 -37.83
N ARG A 18 -42.78 1.82 -37.34
CA ARG A 18 -43.82 2.90 -37.16
C ARG A 18 -45.12 2.40 -36.48
N SER A 19 -45.75 3.06 -35.49
CA SER A 19 -45.86 4.49 -35.07
C SER A 19 -46.14 4.56 -33.52
N MET A 20 -46.44 5.66 -32.79
CA MET A 20 -46.59 7.13 -33.02
C MET A 20 -46.53 7.93 -31.68
N ALA A 21 -46.44 9.27 -31.78
CA ALA A 21 -47.07 10.39 -30.99
C ALA A 21 -47.51 10.28 -29.50
N ALA A 22 -47.71 11.36 -28.72
CA ALA A 22 -47.20 12.76 -28.67
C ALA A 22 -47.83 13.50 -27.43
N CYS A 23 -47.35 14.72 -27.13
CA CYS A 23 -47.93 15.73 -26.19
C CYS A 23 -47.83 15.46 -24.67
N ALA A 24 -47.86 16.45 -23.75
CA ALA A 24 -47.48 17.88 -23.78
C ALA A 24 -47.60 18.49 -22.35
N ALA A 25 -46.68 19.38 -21.94
CA ALA A 25 -46.81 20.48 -20.95
C ALA A 25 -45.38 21.01 -20.63
N LEU A 26 -44.96 22.26 -20.89
CA LEU A 26 -45.39 23.57 -20.38
C LEU A 26 -45.37 23.71 -18.84
N LEU A 27 -44.35 24.42 -18.33
CA LEU A 27 -44.52 25.51 -17.35
C LEU A 27 -43.28 26.41 -17.32
N VAL A 28 -43.53 27.73 -17.25
CA VAL A 28 -42.54 28.82 -17.15
C VAL A 28 -42.73 29.49 -15.80
N GLY A 29 -41.66 29.94 -15.15
CA GLY A 29 -41.75 30.99 -14.12
C GLY A 29 -40.82 30.82 -12.92
N LEU A 30 -39.73 31.58 -12.91
CA LEU A 30 -39.06 32.05 -11.69
C LEU A 30 -38.66 33.52 -11.90
N PRO A 31 -39.01 34.44 -10.98
CA PRO A 31 -38.61 35.84 -11.09
C PRO A 31 -37.23 36.08 -10.47
N SER A 32 -36.55 37.11 -10.96
CA SER A 32 -35.46 37.79 -10.27
C SER A 32 -35.95 39.16 -9.82
N LEU A 33 -35.62 39.60 -8.59
CA LEU A 33 -34.84 40.83 -8.37
C LEU A 33 -34.76 41.27 -6.89
N ALA A 34 -33.55 41.74 -6.56
CA ALA A 34 -33.21 42.89 -5.71
C ALA A 34 -33.64 42.97 -4.24
N GLY A 35 -32.64 43.14 -3.38
CA GLY A 35 -32.75 43.55 -1.98
C GLY A 35 -31.39 43.88 -1.38
N ALA A 36 -30.75 44.96 -1.84
CA ALA A 36 -29.45 45.42 -1.34
C ALA A 36 -29.55 46.88 -0.84
N GLN A 37 -29.01 47.19 0.34
CA GLN A 37 -28.63 48.51 0.90
C GLN A 37 -27.87 48.25 2.26
N PRO A 38 -27.04 49.18 2.78
CA PRO A 38 -25.63 48.82 3.10
C PRO A 38 -25.02 49.42 4.41
N VAL A 39 -23.68 49.29 4.56
CA VAL A 39 -22.74 50.01 5.47
C VAL A 39 -22.87 49.67 6.99
N SER A 40 -21.86 49.65 7.89
CA SER A 40 -20.49 50.25 7.97
C SER A 40 -19.49 49.41 8.86
N PRO A 41 -18.30 49.87 9.37
CA PRO A 41 -17.10 49.03 9.55
C PRO A 41 -16.83 48.54 10.99
N PRO A 42 -15.80 47.67 11.23
CA PRO A 42 -15.54 47.10 12.56
C PRO A 42 -14.81 48.05 13.53
N VAL A 43 -15.13 47.90 14.81
CA VAL A 43 -14.47 48.60 15.94
C VAL A 43 -13.24 47.82 16.39
N VAL A 44 -12.16 48.54 16.70
CA VAL A 44 -10.90 48.00 17.25
C VAL A 44 -10.99 47.94 18.78
N GLY A 45 -10.54 46.85 19.39
CA GLY A 45 -10.05 46.85 20.78
C GLY A 45 -10.64 45.79 21.72
N ALA A 46 -10.05 44.59 21.72
CA ALA A 46 -9.94 43.73 22.91
C ALA A 46 -8.91 42.62 22.65
N THR A 47 -7.80 42.62 23.38
CA THR A 47 -6.85 41.49 23.41
C THR A 47 -7.27 40.47 24.46
N PRO A 48 -7.44 39.19 24.12
CA PRO A 48 -7.40 38.10 25.07
C PRO A 48 -5.99 37.48 25.14
N THR A 49 -5.57 37.16 26.36
CA THR A 49 -4.30 36.50 26.71
C THR A 49 -4.07 35.18 25.97
N VAL A 50 -2.85 34.98 25.49
CA VAL A 50 -2.39 33.74 24.85
C VAL A 50 -2.23 32.63 25.89
N ALA A 51 -3.03 31.56 25.75
CA ALA A 51 -2.75 30.28 26.41
C ALA A 51 -1.59 29.56 25.67
N PRO A 52 -0.75 28.78 26.37
CA PRO A 52 0.38 28.10 25.72
C PRO A 52 -0.12 27.07 24.71
N VAL A 53 0.49 27.07 23.52
CA VAL A 53 0.19 26.12 22.44
C VAL A 53 0.66 24.73 22.88
N VAL A 54 -0.29 23.86 23.23
CA VAL A 54 -0.05 22.42 23.32
C VAL A 54 0.17 21.91 21.90
N ALA A 55 1.30 21.24 21.67
CA ALA A 55 1.59 20.64 20.37
C ALA A 55 0.50 19.61 20.00
N PRO A 56 0.03 19.59 18.73
CA PRO A 56 -0.94 18.59 18.32
C PRO A 56 -0.33 17.19 18.46
N ALA A 57 -1.02 16.32 19.19
CA ALA A 57 -0.61 14.93 19.35
C ALA A 57 -0.52 14.27 17.96
N ALA A 58 0.56 13.51 17.73
CA ALA A 58 0.73 12.75 16.51
C ALA A 58 -0.50 11.85 16.28
N HIS A 59 -1.07 11.88 15.07
CA HIS A 59 -2.17 11.00 14.71
C HIS A 59 -1.69 9.55 14.59
N SER A 60 -1.60 8.87 15.73
CA SER A 60 -1.50 7.42 15.79
C SER A 60 -2.77 6.81 15.21
N ARG A 61 -2.68 6.39 13.94
CA ARG A 61 -3.66 5.56 13.25
C ARG A 61 -4.07 4.41 14.17
N PRO A 62 -5.37 4.22 14.50
CA PRO A 62 -5.79 3.01 15.20
C PRO A 62 -5.46 1.80 14.32
N PRO A 63 -5.00 0.67 14.90
CA PRO A 63 -4.74 -0.53 14.12
C PRO A 63 -6.03 -0.98 13.43
N ALA A 64 -5.93 -1.33 12.15
CA ALA A 64 -7.06 -1.94 11.45
C ALA A 64 -7.38 -3.29 12.11
N PRO A 65 -8.67 -3.63 12.35
CA PRO A 65 -9.04 -4.92 12.92
C PRO A 65 -8.61 -6.03 11.95
N ARG A 66 -7.63 -6.83 12.37
CA ARG A 66 -7.14 -7.96 11.57
C ARG A 66 -8.16 -9.09 11.71
N HIS A 67 -9.01 -9.30 10.69
CA HIS A 67 -9.86 -10.50 10.63
C HIS A 67 -9.00 -11.77 10.63
N ARG A 68 -8.81 -12.35 11.83
CA ARG A 68 -8.23 -13.68 11.98
C ARG A 68 -9.29 -14.70 11.56
N PRO A 69 -8.90 -15.78 10.84
CA PRO A 69 -9.82 -16.89 10.63
C PRO A 69 -10.22 -17.48 11.99
N PRO A 70 -11.52 -17.78 12.23
CA PRO A 70 -11.99 -18.19 13.55
C PRO A 70 -11.31 -19.48 14.02
N PRO A 71 -11.04 -19.62 15.33
CA PRO A 71 -10.42 -20.81 15.87
C PRO A 71 -11.31 -22.03 15.65
N LYS A 72 -10.73 -23.15 15.18
CA LYS A 72 -11.45 -24.42 14.93
C LYS A 72 -12.16 -25.00 16.17
N THR A 73 -11.79 -24.53 17.35
CA THR A 73 -12.46 -24.79 18.63
C THR A 73 -12.41 -23.50 19.44
N PHE A 74 -13.56 -22.89 19.71
CA PHE A 74 -13.67 -21.77 20.64
C PHE A 74 -13.45 -22.28 22.07
N VAL A 75 -12.51 -21.68 22.79
CA VAL A 75 -12.22 -22.00 24.20
C VAL A 75 -12.46 -20.72 24.99
N PHE A 76 -13.39 -20.77 25.93
CA PHE A 76 -13.68 -19.67 26.84
C PHE A 76 -12.57 -19.58 27.90
N ASP A 77 -11.91 -18.43 27.99
CA ASP A 77 -10.99 -18.08 29.07
C ASP A 77 -11.69 -17.10 30.02
N GLU A 78 -11.92 -17.52 31.26
CA GLU A 78 -12.55 -16.71 32.30
C GLU A 78 -11.72 -15.47 32.68
N ASN A 79 -10.40 -15.51 32.48
CA ASN A 79 -9.49 -14.42 32.86
C ASN A 79 -9.29 -13.40 31.73
N ASN A 80 -9.53 -13.80 30.48
CA ASN A 80 -9.37 -12.95 29.30
C ASN A 80 -10.38 -13.37 28.22
N PRO A 81 -11.69 -13.11 28.42
CA PRO A 81 -12.72 -13.55 27.49
C PRO A 81 -12.53 -12.88 26.11
N THR A 82 -12.57 -13.70 25.07
CA THR A 82 -12.43 -13.26 23.66
C THR A 82 -13.72 -13.52 22.89
N CYS A 83 -14.04 -12.66 21.93
CA CYS A 83 -15.18 -12.82 21.06
C CYS A 83 -14.85 -13.81 19.91
N TRP A 84 -15.83 -14.13 19.05
CA TRP A 84 -15.67 -15.19 18.03
C TRP A 84 -14.59 -14.89 16.98
N ASP A 85 -14.31 -13.61 16.74
CA ASP A 85 -13.21 -13.09 15.91
C ASP A 85 -11.82 -13.27 16.53
N GLY A 86 -11.74 -13.66 17.81
CA GLY A 86 -10.51 -13.83 18.56
C GLY A 86 -9.94 -12.54 19.15
N GLU A 87 -10.69 -11.43 19.13
CA GLU A 87 -10.33 -10.20 19.85
C GLU A 87 -10.81 -10.24 21.31
N ALA A 88 -10.18 -9.46 22.19
CA ALA A 88 -10.53 -9.39 23.60
C ALA A 88 -11.84 -8.62 23.84
N ALA A 89 -12.65 -9.10 24.77
CA ALA A 89 -13.91 -8.48 25.16
C ALA A 89 -13.70 -7.04 25.66
N GLY A 90 -14.37 -6.08 25.02
CA GLY A 90 -14.34 -4.67 25.44
C GLY A 90 -15.07 -4.41 26.78
N PRO A 91 -14.89 -3.22 27.39
CA PRO A 91 -15.49 -2.90 28.69
C PRO A 91 -17.02 -3.08 28.76
N ALA A 92 -17.74 -2.84 27.65
CA ALA A 92 -19.19 -3.07 27.56
C ALA A 92 -19.53 -4.58 27.66
N ILE A 93 -18.78 -5.44 26.96
CA ILE A 93 -18.92 -6.90 27.04
C ILE A 93 -18.60 -7.41 28.45
N LEU A 94 -17.51 -6.92 29.06
CA LEU A 94 -17.11 -7.31 30.42
C LEU A 94 -18.16 -6.90 31.46
N SER A 95 -18.74 -5.71 31.33
CA SER A 95 -19.87 -5.24 32.14
C SER A 95 -21.12 -6.11 31.92
N ALA A 96 -21.43 -6.47 30.67
CA ALA A 96 -22.55 -7.35 30.35
C ALA A 96 -22.37 -8.75 30.95
N LEU A 97 -21.16 -9.33 30.88
CA LEU A 97 -20.80 -10.62 31.48
C LEU A 97 -21.02 -10.63 33.00
N ALA A 98 -20.54 -9.59 33.70
CA ALA A 98 -20.72 -9.45 35.15
C ALA A 98 -22.21 -9.38 35.58
N ASN A 99 -23.09 -8.96 34.68
CA ASN A 99 -24.53 -8.80 34.91
C ASN A 99 -25.40 -9.88 34.21
N GLY A 100 -24.78 -10.91 33.63
CA GLY A 100 -25.46 -12.04 32.98
C GLY A 100 -26.46 -11.63 31.89
N ASP A 101 -27.58 -12.35 31.79
CA ASP A 101 -28.62 -12.11 30.78
C ASP A 101 -29.20 -10.68 30.80
N ALA A 102 -29.25 -10.04 31.98
CA ALA A 102 -29.71 -8.66 32.11
C ALA A 102 -28.70 -7.64 31.54
N GLY A 103 -27.41 -7.87 31.80
CA GLY A 103 -26.31 -7.13 31.18
C GLY A 103 -26.28 -7.30 29.67
N PHE A 104 -26.47 -8.53 29.19
CA PHE A 104 -26.54 -8.81 27.75
C PHE A 104 -27.78 -8.19 27.08
N GLN A 105 -28.92 -8.09 27.79
CA GLN A 105 -30.10 -7.39 27.28
C GLN A 105 -29.86 -5.87 27.15
N ALA A 106 -29.09 -5.26 28.05
CA ALA A 106 -28.70 -3.85 27.92
C ALA A 106 -27.74 -3.68 26.73
N LEU A 107 -26.68 -4.49 26.66
CA LEU A 107 -25.72 -4.51 25.55
C LEU A 107 -26.43 -4.63 24.20
N ALA A 108 -27.31 -5.62 24.02
CA ALA A 108 -28.00 -5.86 22.76
C ALA A 108 -29.03 -4.78 22.36
N ARG A 109 -29.33 -3.83 23.26
CA ARG A 109 -30.15 -2.64 22.95
C ARG A 109 -29.30 -1.40 22.64
N GLU A 110 -28.15 -1.27 23.29
CA GLU A 110 -27.27 -0.10 23.19
C GLU A 110 -26.21 -0.25 22.10
N GLN A 111 -25.67 -1.46 21.94
CA GLN A 111 -24.60 -1.86 21.02
C GLN A 111 -24.92 -3.27 20.46
N PRO A 112 -25.99 -3.41 19.63
CA PRO A 112 -26.39 -4.70 19.08
C PRO A 112 -25.30 -5.38 18.24
N GLU A 113 -24.43 -4.61 17.59
CA GLU A 113 -23.25 -5.08 16.86
C GLU A 113 -22.28 -5.87 17.76
N GLU A 114 -21.92 -5.33 18.93
CA GLU A 114 -21.08 -6.00 19.92
C GLU A 114 -21.79 -7.22 20.53
N ALA A 115 -23.12 -7.16 20.71
CA ALA A 115 -23.90 -8.31 21.17
C ALA A 115 -23.90 -9.48 20.17
N PHE A 116 -23.97 -9.20 18.86
CA PHE A 116 -23.83 -10.24 17.83
C PHE A 116 -22.41 -10.76 17.72
N ARG A 117 -21.42 -9.86 17.68
CA ARG A 117 -19.99 -10.16 17.61
C ARG A 117 -19.54 -11.12 18.73
N CYS A 118 -19.98 -10.86 19.95
CA CYS A 118 -19.58 -11.58 21.15
C CYS A 118 -20.64 -12.58 21.67
N ALA A 119 -21.60 -12.98 20.83
CA ALA A 119 -22.72 -13.86 21.21
C ALA A 119 -22.28 -15.23 21.76
N SER A 120 -21.10 -15.73 21.37
CA SER A 120 -20.50 -16.96 21.91
C SER A 120 -20.28 -16.93 23.43
N LEU A 121 -20.07 -15.74 24.01
CA LEU A 121 -19.84 -15.54 25.45
C LEU A 121 -21.14 -15.61 26.29
N PHE A 122 -22.30 -15.58 25.64
CA PHE A 122 -23.62 -15.57 26.28
C PHE A 122 -24.48 -16.73 25.77
N PRO A 123 -24.22 -17.99 26.15
CA PRO A 123 -24.84 -19.18 25.53
C PRO A 123 -26.29 -19.47 25.98
N SER A 124 -26.86 -18.68 26.89
CA SER A 124 -28.17 -18.97 27.50
C SER A 124 -29.34 -18.92 26.49
N ALA A 125 -30.44 -19.60 26.82
CA ALA A 125 -31.68 -19.52 26.04
C ALA A 125 -32.26 -18.09 26.04
N THR A 126 -32.12 -17.36 27.15
CA THR A 126 -32.50 -15.94 27.27
C THR A 126 -31.69 -15.08 26.29
N ALA A 127 -30.37 -15.28 26.22
CA ALA A 127 -29.49 -14.57 25.29
C ALA A 127 -29.84 -14.88 23.82
N THR A 128 -30.29 -16.11 23.51
CA THR A 128 -30.83 -16.42 22.17
C THR A 128 -32.08 -15.59 21.87
N ALA A 129 -33.02 -15.47 22.83
CA ALA A 129 -34.22 -14.67 22.66
C ALA A 129 -33.92 -13.15 22.56
N ILE A 130 -32.91 -12.66 23.28
CA ILE A 130 -32.41 -11.29 23.19
C ILE A 130 -31.89 -11.00 21.77
N LEU A 131 -31.02 -11.86 21.24
CA LEU A 131 -30.48 -11.73 19.88
C LEU A 131 -31.56 -11.83 18.79
N HIS A 132 -32.57 -12.67 19.01
CA HIS A 132 -33.71 -12.80 18.10
C HIS A 132 -34.56 -11.52 17.95
N GLU A 133 -34.55 -10.62 18.94
CA GLU A 133 -35.15 -9.28 18.81
C GLU A 133 -34.13 -8.23 18.36
N ALA A 134 -32.87 -8.30 18.82
CA ALA A 134 -31.80 -7.38 18.43
C ALA A 134 -31.50 -7.39 16.91
N VAL A 135 -31.76 -8.51 16.23
CA VAL A 135 -31.62 -8.66 14.77
C VAL A 135 -32.46 -7.65 13.96
N LEU A 136 -33.52 -7.07 14.55
CA LEU A 136 -34.29 -6.01 13.90
C LEU A 136 -33.53 -4.68 13.82
N ALA A 137 -32.56 -4.44 14.71
CA ALA A 137 -31.68 -3.28 14.66
C ALA A 137 -30.43 -3.56 13.82
N ALA A 138 -29.84 -4.74 14.01
CA ALA A 138 -28.55 -5.15 13.45
C ALA A 138 -28.64 -6.45 12.62
N PRO A 139 -29.35 -6.46 11.48
CA PRO A 139 -29.52 -7.68 10.68
C PRO A 139 -28.23 -8.11 9.98
N TYR A 140 -27.37 -7.15 9.61
CA TYR A 140 -26.09 -7.43 8.96
C TYR A 140 -25.08 -8.04 9.92
N ASP A 141 -25.04 -7.58 11.17
CA ASP A 141 -24.17 -8.13 12.21
C ASP A 141 -24.55 -9.58 12.57
N ALA A 142 -25.84 -9.91 12.52
CA ALA A 142 -26.33 -11.28 12.60
C ALA A 142 -25.89 -12.15 11.40
N ILE A 143 -25.74 -11.57 10.21
CA ILE A 143 -25.19 -12.26 9.03
C ILE A 143 -23.68 -12.44 9.16
N SER A 144 -22.94 -11.43 9.61
CA SER A 144 -21.50 -11.54 9.94
C SER A 144 -21.24 -12.60 11.02
N ALA A 145 -22.17 -12.75 11.97
CA ALA A 145 -22.11 -13.76 13.03
C ALA A 145 -22.65 -15.14 12.62
N ILE A 146 -22.85 -15.44 11.33
CA ILE A 146 -23.54 -16.68 10.92
C ILE A 146 -22.86 -17.97 11.40
N ASP A 147 -21.53 -18.05 11.40
CA ASP A 147 -20.83 -19.27 11.82
C ASP A 147 -21.12 -19.60 13.29
N GLN A 148 -21.08 -18.60 14.18
CA GLN A 148 -21.41 -18.81 15.60
C GLN A 148 -22.92 -19.03 15.83
N LEU A 149 -23.80 -18.32 15.09
CA LEU A 149 -25.25 -18.50 15.21
C LEU A 149 -25.71 -19.87 14.66
N SER A 150 -25.04 -20.41 13.64
CA SER A 150 -25.37 -21.73 13.06
C SER A 150 -25.10 -22.88 14.03
N LEU A 151 -24.15 -22.70 14.96
CA LEU A 151 -23.85 -23.65 16.03
C LEU A 151 -24.75 -23.46 17.27
N ARG A 152 -25.51 -22.36 17.34
CA ARG A 152 -26.31 -21.98 18.51
C ARG A 152 -27.74 -22.54 18.42
N PRO A 153 -28.26 -23.20 19.47
CA PRO A 153 -29.69 -23.55 19.55
C PRO A 153 -30.59 -22.32 19.35
N GLY A 154 -31.45 -22.37 18.33
CA GLY A 154 -32.33 -21.27 17.92
C GLY A 154 -31.71 -20.25 16.96
N GLY A 155 -30.40 -20.29 16.70
CA GLY A 155 -29.72 -19.30 15.84
C GLY A 155 -30.18 -19.31 14.38
N ALA A 156 -30.64 -20.45 13.86
CA ALA A 156 -31.26 -20.54 12.54
C ALA A 156 -32.51 -19.63 12.39
N ALA A 157 -33.28 -19.41 13.47
CA ALA A 157 -34.42 -18.48 13.45
C ALA A 157 -33.96 -17.01 13.42
N ILE A 158 -32.85 -16.70 14.10
CA ILE A 158 -32.22 -15.37 14.09
C ILE A 158 -31.72 -15.04 12.67
N ILE A 159 -30.97 -15.96 12.05
CA ILE A 159 -30.50 -15.84 10.66
C ILE A 159 -31.68 -15.69 9.69
N GLY A 160 -32.71 -16.53 9.83
CA GLY A 160 -33.92 -16.44 8.99
C GLY A 160 -34.64 -15.09 9.11
N ARG A 161 -34.67 -14.48 10.31
CA ARG A 161 -35.24 -13.15 10.54
C ARG A 161 -34.38 -12.03 9.93
N ALA A 162 -33.05 -12.14 10.03
CA ALA A 162 -32.10 -11.21 9.41
C ALA A 162 -32.25 -11.12 7.89
N LEU A 163 -32.43 -12.26 7.21
CA LEU A 163 -32.48 -12.37 5.74
C LEU A 163 -33.73 -11.78 5.07
N THR A 164 -34.55 -11.02 5.80
CA THR A 164 -35.74 -10.35 5.27
C THR A 164 -35.32 -9.19 4.35
N PRO A 165 -35.64 -9.19 3.03
CA PRO A 165 -35.13 -8.18 2.10
C PRO A 165 -35.50 -6.73 2.47
N SER A 166 -36.70 -6.51 3.01
CA SER A 166 -37.16 -5.19 3.45
C SER A 166 -36.46 -4.69 4.72
N LEU A 167 -35.91 -5.59 5.54
CA LEU A 167 -35.10 -5.26 6.71
C LEU A 167 -33.69 -4.88 6.25
N LEU A 168 -33.04 -5.74 5.46
CA LEU A 168 -31.71 -5.49 4.88
C LEU A 168 -31.65 -4.15 4.13
N VAL A 169 -32.62 -3.87 3.26
CA VAL A 169 -32.66 -2.58 2.51
C VAL A 169 -32.77 -1.36 3.44
N ARG A 170 -33.42 -1.47 4.61
CA ARG A 170 -33.51 -0.37 5.58
C ARG A 170 -32.21 -0.18 6.36
N SER A 171 -31.49 -1.26 6.65
CA SER A 171 -30.24 -1.28 7.41
C SER A 171 -28.99 -1.10 6.55
N LEU A 172 -29.12 -0.69 5.28
CA LEU A 172 -27.97 -0.44 4.41
C LEU A 172 -27.06 0.71 4.88
N ASP A 173 -27.62 1.72 5.57
CA ASP A 173 -26.92 2.96 5.98
C ASP A 173 -26.07 3.58 4.85
N THR A 174 -24.74 3.46 4.90
CA THR A 174 -23.80 3.92 3.87
C THR A 174 -23.67 2.99 2.67
N GLY A 175 -24.33 1.84 2.65
CA GLY A 175 -24.21 0.79 1.63
C GLY A 175 -22.94 -0.08 1.75
N MET A 176 -21.95 0.32 2.56
CA MET A 176 -20.71 -0.44 2.81
C MET A 176 -20.98 -1.83 3.39
N ILE A 177 -21.85 -1.91 4.39
CA ILE A 177 -22.16 -3.12 5.14
C ILE A 177 -22.65 -4.28 4.28
N PHE A 178 -23.32 -3.99 3.16
CA PHE A 178 -23.70 -5.00 2.17
C PHE A 178 -22.49 -5.64 1.49
N PHE A 179 -21.45 -4.87 1.16
CA PHE A 179 -20.26 -5.39 0.49
C PHE A 179 -19.38 -6.20 1.43
N GLU A 180 -19.23 -5.71 2.68
CA GLU A 180 -18.55 -6.41 3.77
C GLU A 180 -19.20 -7.79 4.04
N THR A 181 -20.53 -7.86 4.09
CA THR A 181 -21.28 -9.10 4.33
C THR A 181 -21.65 -9.90 3.07
N ARG A 182 -21.25 -9.45 1.87
CA ARG A 182 -21.77 -9.99 0.60
C ARG A 182 -21.45 -11.47 0.42
N HIS A 183 -20.30 -11.92 0.91
CA HIS A 183 -19.87 -13.31 0.81
C HIS A 183 -20.84 -14.26 1.53
N GLU A 184 -21.33 -13.88 2.72
CA GLU A 184 -22.34 -14.65 3.44
C GLU A 184 -23.72 -14.54 2.80
N LEU A 185 -24.15 -13.32 2.44
CA LEU A 185 -25.43 -13.11 1.74
C LEU A 185 -25.56 -13.97 0.46
N HIS A 186 -24.46 -14.14 -0.28
CA HIS A 186 -24.42 -14.98 -1.48
C HIS A 186 -24.63 -16.49 -1.19
N LYS A 187 -24.29 -16.98 0.00
CA LYS A 187 -24.56 -18.38 0.41
C LYS A 187 -26.02 -18.58 0.82
N LEU A 188 -26.68 -17.51 1.27
CA LEU A 188 -27.96 -17.57 2.01
C LEU A 188 -29.17 -17.07 1.22
N MET A 189 -28.96 -16.24 0.20
CA MET A 189 -30.04 -15.59 -0.56
C MET A 189 -30.08 -16.04 -2.02
N PRO A 190 -31.27 -16.09 -2.65
CA PRO A 190 -31.40 -16.24 -4.09
C PRO A 190 -30.63 -15.14 -4.85
N PRO A 191 -29.98 -15.45 -5.99
CA PRO A 191 -29.19 -14.47 -6.75
C PRO A 191 -29.95 -13.20 -7.14
N ASP A 192 -31.24 -13.31 -7.45
CA ASP A 192 -32.08 -12.15 -7.82
C ASP A 192 -32.29 -11.19 -6.64
N ASN A 193 -32.50 -11.72 -5.43
CA ASN A 193 -32.63 -10.93 -4.21
C ASN A 193 -31.30 -10.25 -3.85
N LEU A 194 -30.19 -10.99 -3.98
CA LEU A 194 -28.84 -10.44 -3.77
C LEU A 194 -28.55 -9.29 -4.76
N MET A 195 -28.91 -9.45 -6.03
CA MET A 195 -28.74 -8.43 -7.06
C MET A 195 -29.62 -7.19 -6.79
N ALA A 196 -30.87 -7.39 -6.37
CA ALA A 196 -31.77 -6.30 -6.00
C ALA A 196 -31.24 -5.50 -4.78
N LEU A 197 -30.68 -6.20 -3.78
CA LEU A 197 -30.05 -5.58 -2.62
C LEU A 197 -28.76 -4.84 -3.01
N GLU A 198 -27.92 -5.42 -3.88
CA GLU A 198 -26.71 -4.79 -4.41
C GLU A 198 -27.01 -3.46 -5.13
N VAL A 199 -28.11 -3.39 -5.89
CA VAL A 199 -28.54 -2.14 -6.55
C VAL A 199 -28.87 -1.05 -5.53
N GLN A 200 -29.54 -1.39 -4.42
CA GLN A 200 -29.82 -0.42 -3.35
C GLN A 200 -28.54 -0.04 -2.59
N ALA A 201 -27.67 -1.01 -2.28
CA ALA A 201 -26.39 -0.78 -1.62
C ALA A 201 -25.50 0.18 -2.40
N ARG A 202 -25.37 -0.01 -3.72
CA ARG A 202 -24.63 0.90 -4.62
C ARG A 202 -25.19 2.33 -4.62
N LYS A 203 -26.51 2.47 -4.55
CA LYS A 203 -27.19 3.77 -4.48
C LYS A 203 -26.90 4.47 -3.14
N ALA A 204 -27.01 3.74 -2.02
CA ALA A 204 -26.63 4.22 -0.70
C ALA A 204 -25.16 4.64 -0.65
N LEU A 205 -24.25 3.79 -1.17
CA LEU A 205 -22.81 4.04 -1.21
C LEU A 205 -22.44 5.26 -2.05
N THR A 206 -23.05 5.44 -3.22
CA THR A 206 -22.82 6.64 -4.04
C THR A 206 -23.31 7.90 -3.33
N ALA A 207 -24.46 7.84 -2.66
CA ALA A 207 -25.03 8.97 -1.90
C ALA A 207 -24.26 9.28 -0.60
N ALA A 208 -23.67 8.26 0.03
CA ALA A 208 -22.83 8.41 1.21
C ALA A 208 -21.45 8.97 0.83
N PHE A 209 -20.85 8.48 -0.26
CA PHE A 209 -19.56 8.98 -0.76
C PHE A 209 -19.64 10.47 -1.09
N ALA A 210 -20.77 10.95 -1.64
CA ALA A 210 -20.99 12.38 -1.88
C ALA A 210 -21.03 13.25 -0.60
N LYS A 211 -21.23 12.65 0.59
CA LYS A 211 -21.22 13.35 1.89
C LYS A 211 -19.85 13.29 2.57
N ASP A 212 -19.17 12.15 2.47
CA ASP A 212 -17.81 11.95 3.00
C ASP A 212 -16.93 11.21 1.98
N PRO A 213 -16.38 11.92 0.97
CA PRO A 213 -15.53 11.30 -0.03
C PRO A 213 -14.22 10.76 0.54
N ALA A 214 -13.71 11.38 1.61
CA ALA A 214 -12.41 11.04 2.18
C ALA A 214 -12.48 9.78 3.05
N GLY A 215 -13.39 9.75 4.02
CA GLY A 215 -13.58 8.60 4.89
C GLY A 215 -14.09 7.37 4.15
N LEU A 216 -15.01 7.53 3.18
CA LEU A 216 -15.46 6.39 2.37
C LEU A 216 -14.42 5.94 1.34
N SER A 217 -13.59 6.83 0.78
CA SER A 217 -12.42 6.36 0.00
C SER A 217 -11.56 5.43 0.86
N ALA A 218 -11.17 5.87 2.06
CA ALA A 218 -10.34 5.08 2.97
C ALA A 218 -10.99 3.74 3.36
N LYS A 219 -12.30 3.72 3.67
CA LYS A 219 -13.04 2.47 4.00
C LYS A 219 -13.11 1.49 2.82
N ILE A 220 -13.46 1.97 1.62
CA ILE A 220 -13.49 1.12 0.42
C ILE A 220 -12.08 0.62 0.09
N GLY A 221 -11.05 1.46 0.26
CA GLY A 221 -9.66 1.09 0.05
C GLY A 221 -9.21 -0.03 1.01
N ALA A 222 -9.49 0.11 2.30
CA ALA A 222 -9.22 -0.92 3.30
C ALA A 222 -9.92 -2.24 2.95
N LEU A 223 -11.22 -2.22 2.63
CA LEU A 223 -11.95 -3.42 2.21
C LEU A 223 -11.31 -4.10 0.99
N LEU A 224 -10.88 -3.34 -0.02
CA LEU A 224 -10.19 -3.89 -1.20
C LEU A 224 -8.81 -4.47 -0.87
N ASP A 225 -8.14 -3.92 0.13
CA ASP A 225 -6.82 -4.33 0.60
C ASP A 225 -6.90 -5.57 1.53
N ASP A 226 -7.97 -5.71 2.31
CA ASP A 226 -8.26 -6.90 3.12
C ASP A 226 -8.70 -8.09 2.24
N MET A 227 -9.39 -7.84 1.12
CA MET A 227 -9.81 -8.83 0.13
C MET A 227 -8.68 -9.26 -0.83
N THR A 228 -7.41 -9.31 -0.40
CA THR A 228 -6.28 -9.65 -1.30
C THR A 228 -6.30 -11.08 -1.82
N GLU A 229 -6.78 -12.02 -1.01
CA GLU A 229 -6.88 -13.45 -1.33
C GLU A 229 -8.17 -13.81 -2.11
N ASP A 230 -9.12 -12.89 -2.20
CA ASP A 230 -10.35 -13.08 -2.97
C ASP A 230 -10.12 -13.03 -4.49
N SER A 231 -10.98 -13.72 -5.24
CA SER A 231 -10.98 -13.58 -6.70
C SER A 231 -11.30 -12.13 -7.09
N GLY A 232 -10.62 -11.60 -8.11
CA GLY A 232 -10.80 -10.21 -8.56
C GLY A 232 -12.25 -9.83 -8.90
N ARG A 233 -13.11 -10.81 -9.23
CA ARG A 233 -14.55 -10.60 -9.46
C ARG A 233 -15.31 -10.23 -8.18
N GLU A 234 -14.93 -10.81 -7.05
CA GLU A 234 -15.52 -10.52 -5.74
C GLU A 234 -14.86 -9.29 -5.13
N ARG A 235 -13.51 -9.25 -5.07
CA ARG A 235 -12.72 -8.10 -4.56
C ARG A 235 -13.18 -6.79 -5.18
N PHE A 236 -13.15 -6.66 -6.50
CA PHE A 236 -13.50 -5.40 -7.16
C PHE A 236 -15.01 -5.19 -7.40
N ARG A 237 -15.87 -6.00 -6.77
CA ARG A 237 -17.34 -5.90 -6.95
C ARG A 237 -17.87 -4.52 -6.53
N ILE A 238 -17.40 -4.02 -5.39
CA ILE A 238 -17.79 -2.71 -4.85
C ILE A 238 -17.45 -1.57 -5.82
N VAL A 239 -16.19 -1.48 -6.29
CA VAL A 239 -15.74 -0.41 -7.20
C VAL A 239 -16.27 -0.55 -8.63
N ASN A 240 -16.48 -1.77 -9.13
CA ASN A 240 -17.21 -1.95 -10.39
C ASN A 240 -18.64 -1.36 -10.30
N GLY A 241 -19.20 -1.28 -9.09
CA GLY A 241 -20.48 -0.65 -8.82
C GLY A 241 -20.49 0.88 -8.87
N LEU A 242 -19.33 1.55 -8.78
CA LEU A 242 -19.24 3.01 -8.60
C LEU A 242 -19.14 3.77 -9.93
N PRO A 243 -19.56 5.05 -9.97
CA PRO A 243 -19.47 5.90 -11.17
C PRO A 243 -18.04 6.46 -11.35
N ILE A 244 -17.73 6.91 -12.57
CA ILE A 244 -16.39 7.43 -12.96
C ILE A 244 -15.83 8.48 -11.98
N PRO A 245 -16.58 9.52 -11.55
CA PRO A 245 -16.03 10.54 -10.64
C PRO A 245 -15.57 9.97 -9.30
N VAL A 246 -16.29 8.99 -8.75
CA VAL A 246 -15.95 8.35 -7.46
C VAL A 246 -14.67 7.53 -7.61
N LEU A 247 -14.51 6.77 -8.69
CA LEU A 247 -13.30 5.98 -8.95
C LEU A 247 -12.06 6.86 -9.14
N PHE A 248 -12.22 7.95 -9.88
CA PHE A 248 -11.19 8.97 -10.04
C PHE A 248 -10.82 9.61 -8.69
N GLU A 249 -11.82 10.02 -7.89
CA GLU A 249 -11.60 10.67 -6.60
C GLU A 249 -10.94 9.73 -5.58
N MET A 250 -11.28 8.44 -5.58
CA MET A 250 -10.59 7.43 -4.78
C MET A 250 -9.10 7.34 -5.16
N ILE A 251 -8.78 7.20 -6.46
CA ILE A 251 -7.37 7.14 -6.91
C ILE A 251 -6.61 8.42 -6.53
N ALA A 252 -7.24 9.59 -6.68
CA ALA A 252 -6.64 10.87 -6.31
C ALA A 252 -6.37 10.98 -4.80
N ARG A 253 -7.29 10.52 -3.94
CA ARG A 253 -7.20 10.69 -2.48
C ARG A 253 -6.33 9.63 -1.79
N ILE A 254 -6.47 8.38 -2.20
CA ILE A 254 -5.88 7.22 -1.50
C ILE A 254 -5.02 6.33 -2.39
N GLY A 255 -4.82 6.67 -3.66
CA GLY A 255 -3.98 5.90 -4.58
C GLY A 255 -2.59 5.54 -4.02
N PRO A 256 -1.85 6.50 -3.41
CA PRO A 256 -0.57 6.26 -2.74
C PRO A 256 -0.65 5.50 -1.40
N GLN A 257 -1.84 5.11 -0.94
CA GLN A 257 -2.07 4.40 0.34
C GLN A 257 -2.55 2.96 0.11
N LEU A 258 -3.14 2.69 -1.07
CA LEU A 258 -3.63 1.37 -1.47
C LEU A 258 -2.50 0.40 -1.76
N TYR A 259 -2.76 -0.90 -1.58
CA TYR A 259 -1.90 -1.91 -2.19
C TYR A 259 -1.97 -1.79 -3.71
N THR A 260 -0.83 -2.03 -4.36
CA THR A 260 -0.69 -1.87 -5.82
C THR A 260 -1.71 -2.68 -6.61
N SER A 261 -2.09 -3.85 -6.12
CA SER A 261 -3.14 -4.67 -6.74
C SER A 261 -4.53 -4.02 -6.67
N SER A 262 -4.87 -3.35 -5.56
CA SER A 262 -6.09 -2.55 -5.43
C SER A 262 -6.04 -1.32 -6.33
N PHE A 263 -4.94 -0.57 -6.30
CA PHE A 263 -4.71 0.59 -7.17
C PHE A 263 -4.91 0.24 -8.66
N ASP A 264 -4.21 -0.78 -9.15
CA ASP A 264 -4.28 -1.21 -10.55
C ASP A 264 -5.69 -1.66 -10.93
N GLY A 265 -6.38 -2.40 -10.05
CA GLY A 265 -7.76 -2.83 -10.30
C GLY A 265 -8.76 -1.67 -10.40
N ILE A 266 -8.64 -0.65 -9.54
CA ILE A 266 -9.49 0.55 -9.61
C ILE A 266 -9.18 1.36 -10.88
N LEU A 267 -7.90 1.54 -11.21
CA LEU A 267 -7.46 2.26 -12.41
C LEU A 267 -7.89 1.57 -13.70
N ASP A 268 -7.81 0.24 -13.76
CA ASP A 268 -8.26 -0.55 -14.91
C ASP A 268 -9.79 -0.48 -15.07
N ILE A 269 -10.55 -0.51 -13.96
CA ILE A 269 -12.01 -0.33 -13.97
C ILE A 269 -12.42 1.09 -14.37
N LEU A 270 -11.70 2.12 -13.90
CA LEU A 270 -11.88 3.51 -14.35
C LEU A 270 -11.64 3.63 -15.86
N THR A 271 -10.53 3.06 -16.35
CA THR A 271 -10.16 3.06 -17.78
C THR A 271 -11.22 2.34 -18.63
N LEU A 272 -11.74 1.21 -18.16
CA LEU A 272 -12.81 0.46 -18.81
C LEU A 272 -14.11 1.28 -18.88
N LYS A 273 -14.50 1.94 -17.78
CA LYS A 273 -15.71 2.76 -17.72
C LYS A 273 -15.61 4.01 -18.60
N LEU A 274 -14.48 4.71 -18.59
CA LEU A 274 -14.19 5.81 -19.52
C LEU A 274 -14.41 5.36 -20.98
N LYS A 275 -13.86 4.20 -21.36
CA LYS A 275 -14.04 3.62 -22.68
C LYS A 275 -15.50 3.27 -23.01
N MET A 276 -16.27 2.76 -22.04
CA MET A 276 -17.70 2.46 -22.21
C MET A 276 -18.55 3.73 -22.39
N ASP A 277 -18.22 4.80 -21.66
CA ASP A 277 -18.89 6.10 -21.73
C ASP A 277 -18.39 6.97 -22.91
N HIS A 278 -17.51 6.42 -23.76
CA HIS A 278 -16.83 7.13 -24.86
C HIS A 278 -16.04 8.39 -24.43
N ARG A 279 -15.55 8.41 -23.18
CA ARG A 279 -14.71 9.47 -22.61
C ARG A 279 -13.23 9.08 -22.62
N THR A 280 -12.36 10.08 -22.70
CA THR A 280 -10.90 9.96 -22.58
C THR A 280 -10.39 10.53 -21.26
N PHE A 281 -9.12 10.30 -20.92
CA PHE A 281 -8.49 10.98 -19.79
C PHE A 281 -8.44 12.50 -19.97
N PHE A 282 -8.35 13.01 -21.20
CA PHE A 282 -8.50 14.44 -21.50
C PHE A 282 -9.91 14.97 -21.20
N ASP A 283 -10.97 14.21 -21.48
CA ASP A 283 -12.35 14.58 -21.13
C ASP A 283 -12.61 14.51 -19.61
N LEU A 284 -11.85 13.69 -18.89
CA LEU A 284 -11.89 13.64 -17.43
C LEU A 284 -11.11 14.82 -16.81
N ALA A 285 -9.91 15.13 -17.31
CA ALA A 285 -9.09 16.25 -16.83
C ALA A 285 -9.76 17.64 -16.98
N ARG A 286 -10.68 17.75 -17.94
CA ARG A 286 -11.47 18.96 -18.21
C ARG A 286 -12.81 19.02 -17.48
N ASP A 287 -13.20 17.94 -16.80
CA ASP A 287 -14.42 17.89 -15.99
C ASP A 287 -14.27 18.81 -14.77
N PRO A 288 -15.13 19.82 -14.56
CA PRO A 288 -15.01 20.73 -13.41
C PRO A 288 -15.01 20.00 -12.06
N ALA A 289 -15.68 18.85 -11.96
CA ALA A 289 -15.68 18.03 -10.75
C ALA A 289 -14.33 17.33 -10.49
N ALA A 290 -13.57 17.02 -11.55
CA ALA A 290 -12.28 16.35 -11.45
C ALA A 290 -11.10 17.33 -11.33
N HIS A 291 -11.24 18.55 -11.84
CA HIS A 291 -10.16 19.52 -11.99
C HIS A 291 -9.38 19.80 -10.70
N THR A 292 -10.05 19.86 -9.55
CA THR A 292 -9.43 20.15 -8.23
C THR A 292 -8.57 19.01 -7.67
N LEU A 293 -8.72 17.80 -8.22
CA LEU A 293 -8.03 16.57 -7.81
C LEU A 293 -7.14 15.98 -8.93
N TRP A 294 -7.07 16.63 -10.09
CA TRP A 294 -6.35 16.09 -11.25
C TRP A 294 -4.84 15.98 -11.00
N GLY A 295 -4.25 16.90 -10.22
CA GLY A 295 -2.85 16.83 -9.81
C GLY A 295 -2.55 15.62 -8.92
N ASP A 296 -3.41 15.32 -7.94
CA ASP A 296 -3.25 14.15 -7.05
C ASP A 296 -3.43 12.85 -7.85
N PHE A 297 -4.43 12.78 -8.73
CA PHE A 297 -4.65 11.64 -9.63
C PHE A 297 -3.45 11.40 -10.55
N PHE A 298 -2.95 12.46 -11.20
CA PHE A 298 -1.77 12.40 -12.07
C PHE A 298 -0.54 11.91 -11.30
N ALA A 299 -0.25 12.48 -10.13
CA ALA A 299 0.86 12.05 -9.30
C ALA A 299 0.73 10.58 -8.88
N ALA A 300 -0.45 10.13 -8.45
CA ALA A 300 -0.70 8.75 -8.04
C ALA A 300 -0.54 7.74 -9.20
N VAL A 301 -0.94 8.09 -10.43
CA VAL A 301 -0.82 7.21 -11.61
C VAL A 301 0.59 7.21 -12.19
N VAL A 302 1.33 8.32 -12.11
CA VAL A 302 2.73 8.34 -12.57
C VAL A 302 3.66 7.64 -11.56
N THR A 303 3.53 7.92 -10.26
CA THR A 303 4.45 7.35 -9.24
C THR A 303 4.27 5.85 -9.02
N SER A 304 3.11 5.28 -9.37
CA SER A 304 2.87 3.82 -9.42
C SER A 304 3.38 3.15 -10.71
N GLY A 305 4.12 3.88 -11.57
CA GLY A 305 4.63 3.36 -12.85
C GLY A 305 3.54 3.13 -13.91
N ARG A 306 2.34 3.72 -13.75
CA ARG A 306 1.19 3.53 -14.65
C ARG A 306 0.98 4.69 -15.64
N ALA A 307 1.96 5.58 -15.82
CA ALA A 307 1.91 6.75 -16.71
C ALA A 307 1.47 6.44 -18.16
N ASP A 308 1.91 5.31 -18.73
CA ASP A 308 1.50 4.82 -20.06
C ASP A 308 -0.04 4.62 -20.18
N THR A 309 -0.76 4.49 -19.06
CA THR A 309 -2.24 4.42 -19.01
C THR A 309 -2.88 5.77 -19.34
N LEU A 310 -2.33 6.88 -18.83
CA LEU A 310 -2.83 8.23 -19.08
C LEU A 310 -2.53 8.69 -20.50
N PHE A 311 -1.32 8.38 -20.97
CA PHE A 311 -0.76 8.90 -22.22
C PHE A 311 -0.87 7.95 -23.41
N GLY A 312 -1.39 6.73 -23.18
CA GLY A 312 -1.66 5.73 -24.21
C GLY A 312 -2.99 5.92 -24.95
N ALA A 313 -3.60 4.81 -25.36
CA ALA A 313 -4.76 4.80 -26.25
C ALA A 313 -6.02 5.54 -25.73
N MET A 314 -6.14 5.76 -24.42
CA MET A 314 -7.26 6.46 -23.78
C MET A 314 -6.96 7.94 -23.47
N ALA A 315 -5.82 8.48 -23.90
CA ALA A 315 -5.41 9.86 -23.61
C ALA A 315 -6.38 10.91 -24.17
N GLY A 316 -6.89 10.71 -25.39
CA GLY A 316 -7.58 11.76 -26.15
C GLY A 316 -6.55 12.74 -26.74
N ASN A 317 -6.66 14.03 -26.43
CA ASN A 317 -5.62 14.99 -26.80
C ASN A 317 -4.43 14.89 -25.83
N ALA A 318 -3.51 13.96 -26.12
CA ALA A 318 -2.40 13.62 -25.23
C ALA A 318 -1.44 14.78 -24.95
N ARG A 319 -1.22 15.71 -25.92
CA ARG A 319 -0.35 16.87 -25.73
C ARG A 319 -0.95 17.89 -24.77
N ASP A 320 -2.24 18.20 -24.91
CA ASP A 320 -2.91 19.13 -23.99
C ASP A 320 -3.22 18.47 -22.64
N LEU A 321 -3.44 17.15 -22.58
CA LEU A 321 -3.52 16.37 -21.35
C LEU A 321 -2.21 16.45 -20.57
N ALA A 322 -1.08 16.27 -21.24
CA ALA A 322 0.25 16.39 -20.63
C ALA A 322 0.48 17.79 -20.03
N ARG A 323 0.29 18.84 -20.83
CA ARG A 323 0.42 20.23 -20.35
C ARG A 323 -0.54 20.56 -19.21
N GLY A 324 -1.81 20.16 -19.33
CA GLY A 324 -2.81 20.33 -18.29
C GLY A 324 -2.48 19.61 -16.98
N SER A 325 -1.86 18.42 -17.07
CA SER A 325 -1.45 17.64 -15.90
C SER A 325 -0.29 18.30 -15.14
N VAL A 326 0.70 18.85 -15.84
CA VAL A 326 1.80 19.62 -15.23
C VAL A 326 1.24 20.85 -14.50
N ARG A 327 0.34 21.61 -15.14
CA ARG A 327 -0.32 22.78 -14.52
C ARG A 327 -1.12 22.41 -13.28
N ALA A 328 -1.93 21.36 -13.36
CA ALA A 328 -2.76 20.92 -12.24
C ALA A 328 -1.93 20.43 -11.04
N LEU A 329 -0.87 19.66 -11.28
CA LEU A 329 0.06 19.21 -10.24
C LEU A 329 0.75 20.38 -9.54
N LEU A 330 1.23 21.36 -10.31
CA LEU A 330 1.97 22.51 -9.76
C LEU A 330 1.06 23.58 -9.14
N ALA A 331 -0.25 23.57 -9.42
CA ALA A 331 -1.24 24.42 -8.74
C ALA A 331 -1.58 23.94 -7.32
N GLN A 332 -1.18 22.73 -6.92
CA GLN A 332 -1.54 22.08 -5.66
C GLN A 332 -0.42 22.17 -4.59
N GLU A 333 0.20 23.35 -4.44
CA GLU A 333 1.42 23.60 -3.66
C GLU A 333 1.47 23.00 -2.25
N SER A 334 0.32 22.88 -1.56
CA SER A 334 0.21 22.39 -0.18
C SER A 334 -0.34 20.97 -0.03
N ARG A 335 -0.79 20.32 -1.12
CA ARG A 335 -1.41 18.98 -1.07
C ARG A 335 -0.43 17.87 -1.39
N ILE A 336 0.46 18.10 -2.35
CA ILE A 336 1.42 17.11 -2.82
C ILE A 336 2.80 17.58 -2.43
N ASP A 337 3.50 16.71 -1.72
CA ASP A 337 4.83 16.99 -1.20
C ASP A 337 5.81 17.28 -2.37
N PRO A 338 6.46 18.45 -2.43
CA PRO A 338 7.23 18.92 -3.59
C PRO A 338 8.23 17.94 -4.23
N PRO A 339 8.98 17.11 -3.48
CA PRO A 339 9.88 16.10 -4.06
C PRO A 339 9.11 14.95 -4.73
N ILE A 340 7.91 14.62 -4.25
CA ILE A 340 7.04 13.62 -4.89
C ILE A 340 6.51 14.18 -6.21
N ALA A 341 6.08 15.44 -6.23
CA ALA A 341 5.69 16.14 -7.46
C ALA A 341 6.86 16.24 -8.45
N ALA A 342 8.07 16.59 -7.99
CA ALA A 342 9.25 16.66 -8.84
C ALA A 342 9.65 15.30 -9.40
N GLY A 343 9.57 14.24 -8.59
CA GLY A 343 9.79 12.86 -9.01
C GLY A 343 8.78 12.42 -10.08
N ALA A 344 7.49 12.69 -9.85
CA ALA A 344 6.42 12.39 -10.81
C ALA A 344 6.60 13.14 -12.14
N LEU A 345 7.00 14.42 -12.11
CA LEU A 345 7.28 15.18 -13.34
C LEU A 345 8.46 14.60 -14.13
N ALA A 346 9.53 14.18 -13.45
CA ALA A 346 10.67 13.52 -14.10
C ALA A 346 10.29 12.15 -14.70
N ASP A 347 9.54 11.32 -13.95
CA ASP A 347 9.02 10.03 -14.45
C ASP A 347 8.06 10.20 -15.65
N ALA A 348 7.23 11.26 -15.66
CA ALA A 348 6.36 11.57 -16.78
C ALA A 348 7.14 12.00 -18.04
N MET A 349 8.16 12.85 -17.88
CA MET A 349 9.02 13.29 -18.99
C MET A 349 9.83 12.15 -19.60
N ASP A 350 10.14 11.09 -18.86
CA ASP A 350 10.81 9.88 -19.38
C ASP A 350 9.90 8.99 -20.27
N THR A 351 8.71 9.47 -20.65
CA THR A 351 7.82 8.79 -21.60
C THR A 351 8.49 8.49 -22.95
N LYS A 352 8.13 7.33 -23.51
CA LYS A 352 8.60 6.82 -24.82
C LYS A 352 8.03 7.60 -26.00
N SER A 353 7.01 8.43 -25.80
CA SER A 353 6.42 9.27 -26.87
C SER A 353 7.12 10.62 -26.93
N ASP A 354 7.87 10.85 -28.00
CA ASP A 354 8.61 12.10 -28.22
C ASP A 354 7.70 13.34 -28.22
N ASP A 355 6.48 13.23 -28.79
CA ASP A 355 5.49 14.29 -28.82
C ASP A 355 4.96 14.67 -27.43
N ILE A 356 4.73 13.66 -26.58
CA ILE A 356 4.21 13.86 -25.22
C ILE A 356 5.34 14.35 -24.32
N ARG A 357 6.55 13.80 -24.44
CA ARG A 357 7.75 14.28 -23.77
C ARG A 357 8.00 15.75 -24.10
N ALA A 358 7.99 16.13 -25.37
CA ALA A 358 8.15 17.53 -25.78
C ALA A 358 7.07 18.45 -25.18
N ALA A 359 5.82 17.99 -25.09
CA ALA A 359 4.75 18.75 -24.45
C ALA A 359 4.94 18.93 -22.93
N LEU A 360 5.49 17.94 -22.24
CA LEU A 360 5.85 18.01 -20.82
C LEU A 360 7.09 18.91 -20.59
N GLU A 361 8.16 18.69 -21.36
CA GLU A 361 9.40 19.47 -21.33
C GLU A 361 9.13 20.97 -21.50
N ASP A 362 8.38 21.35 -22.55
CA ASP A 362 7.99 22.74 -22.81
C ASP A 362 7.22 23.38 -21.64
N GLU A 363 6.30 22.63 -21.03
CA GLU A 363 5.43 23.14 -19.97
C GLU A 363 6.17 23.30 -18.65
N VAL A 364 7.02 22.33 -18.29
CA VAL A 364 7.92 22.42 -17.14
C VAL A 364 8.87 23.61 -17.31
N ALA A 365 9.43 23.80 -18.52
CA ALA A 365 10.32 24.92 -18.81
C ALA A 365 9.61 26.29 -18.70
N GLU A 366 8.40 26.42 -19.27
CA GLU A 366 7.65 27.67 -19.23
C GLU A 366 7.18 28.03 -17.81
N ILE A 367 6.69 27.06 -17.04
CA ILE A 367 6.30 27.29 -15.63
C ILE A 367 7.54 27.61 -14.79
N HIS A 368 8.67 26.93 -15.00
CA HIS A 368 9.93 27.24 -14.31
C HIS A 368 10.39 28.69 -14.56
N ARG A 369 10.29 29.14 -15.81
CA ARG A 369 10.67 30.48 -16.26
C ARG A 369 9.78 31.54 -15.62
N THR A 370 8.47 31.38 -15.75
CA THR A 370 7.45 32.40 -15.41
C THR A 370 7.03 32.42 -13.95
N THR A 371 7.16 31.34 -13.19
CA THR A 371 6.65 31.28 -11.81
C THR A 371 7.42 32.22 -10.86
N HIS A 372 6.67 32.92 -10.01
CA HIS A 372 7.22 33.69 -8.89
C HIS A 372 7.24 32.90 -7.57
N LEU A 373 6.66 31.70 -7.56
CA LEU A 373 6.50 30.87 -6.37
C LEU A 373 7.79 30.03 -6.16
N PRO A 374 8.55 30.23 -5.07
CA PRO A 374 9.83 29.55 -4.87
C PRO A 374 9.70 28.03 -4.85
N LEU A 375 8.58 27.53 -4.31
CA LEU A 375 8.29 26.10 -4.20
C LEU A 375 8.14 25.46 -5.58
N VAL A 376 7.27 26.00 -6.44
CA VAL A 376 7.10 25.54 -7.82
C VAL A 376 8.38 25.68 -8.64
N ARG A 377 9.17 26.76 -8.43
CA ARG A 377 10.48 26.94 -9.09
C ARG A 377 11.47 25.84 -8.71
N ALA A 378 11.54 25.47 -7.42
CA ALA A 378 12.37 24.36 -6.95
C ALA A 378 11.88 23.01 -7.48
N THR A 379 10.57 22.73 -7.41
CA THR A 379 9.95 21.49 -7.93
C THR A 379 10.24 21.27 -9.41
N THR A 380 10.01 22.29 -10.25
CA THR A 380 10.30 22.23 -11.69
C THR A 380 11.80 22.16 -11.98
N GLY A 381 12.63 22.87 -11.20
CA GLY A 381 14.09 22.79 -11.29
C GLY A 381 14.63 21.39 -11.03
N VAL A 382 14.22 20.77 -9.93
CA VAL A 382 14.61 19.39 -9.55
C VAL A 382 14.09 18.37 -10.57
N ALA A 383 12.83 18.48 -11.01
CA ALA A 383 12.27 17.60 -12.03
C ALA A 383 13.05 17.68 -13.36
N GLY A 384 13.29 18.90 -13.85
CA GLY A 384 14.06 19.14 -15.06
C GLY A 384 15.51 18.67 -14.94
N GLY A 385 16.14 18.85 -13.77
CA GLY A 385 17.52 18.42 -13.49
C GLY A 385 17.68 16.90 -13.55
N ILE A 386 16.76 16.17 -12.92
CA ILE A 386 16.71 14.70 -12.95
C ILE A 386 16.51 14.19 -14.39
N HIS A 387 15.53 14.73 -15.11
CA HIS A 387 15.23 14.32 -16.49
C HIS A 387 16.39 14.64 -17.45
N ALA A 388 16.93 15.86 -17.41
CA ALA A 388 18.07 16.26 -18.24
C ALA A 388 19.31 15.38 -17.99
N GLY A 389 19.56 14.99 -16.73
CA GLY A 389 20.63 14.05 -16.35
C GLY A 389 20.51 12.67 -17.00
N ARG A 390 19.28 12.19 -17.28
CA ARG A 390 19.03 10.92 -17.98
C ARG A 390 19.06 11.05 -19.50
N MET A 391 18.69 12.22 -20.03
CA MET A 391 18.71 12.49 -21.47
C MET A 391 20.13 12.57 -22.02
N GLY A 392 21.08 13.11 -21.26
CA GLY A 392 22.48 13.19 -21.68
C GLY A 392 22.64 14.05 -22.94
N THR A 393 22.93 13.42 -24.09
CA THR A 393 23.01 14.10 -25.40
C THR A 393 21.75 13.93 -26.26
N ARG A 394 20.67 13.34 -25.73
CA ARG A 394 19.39 13.22 -26.45
C ARG A 394 18.76 14.61 -26.65
N PRO A 395 18.04 14.84 -27.76
CA PRO A 395 17.38 16.11 -28.01
C PRO A 395 16.26 16.36 -26.99
N THR A 396 16.31 17.52 -26.35
CA THR A 396 15.21 18.15 -25.61
C THR A 396 14.64 19.31 -26.44
N THR A 397 13.49 19.85 -26.08
CA THR A 397 12.93 21.02 -26.79
C THR A 397 13.82 22.26 -26.60
N PRO A 398 13.80 23.23 -27.53
CA PRO A 398 14.53 24.49 -27.37
C PRO A 398 14.14 25.26 -26.10
N SER A 399 12.88 25.18 -25.66
CA SER A 399 12.40 25.82 -24.42
C SER A 399 13.04 25.18 -23.19
N PHE A 400 13.12 23.85 -23.14
CA PHE A 400 13.72 23.11 -22.03
C PHE A 400 15.24 23.26 -21.99
N ALA A 401 15.90 23.20 -23.15
CA ALA A 401 17.34 23.43 -23.27
C ALA A 401 17.77 24.82 -22.77
N ALA A 402 16.95 25.86 -23.04
CA ALA A 402 17.23 27.23 -22.61
C ALA A 402 17.29 27.41 -21.09
N GLU A 403 16.59 26.56 -20.32
CA GLU A 403 16.62 26.62 -18.85
C GLU A 403 17.87 25.99 -18.22
N ARG A 404 18.68 25.25 -19.01
CA ARG A 404 19.96 24.65 -18.56
C ARG A 404 19.80 23.85 -17.26
N PHE A 405 18.72 23.07 -17.16
CA PHE A 405 18.33 22.37 -15.93
C PHE A 405 19.44 21.50 -15.35
N ALA A 406 20.16 20.72 -16.18
CA ALA A 406 21.28 19.88 -15.72
C ALA A 406 22.45 20.66 -15.09
N GLU A 407 22.58 21.96 -15.40
CA GLU A 407 23.64 22.82 -14.86
C GLU A 407 23.18 23.60 -13.62
N ARG A 408 21.93 24.10 -13.63
CA ARG A 408 21.34 24.87 -12.53
C ARG A 408 20.87 23.97 -11.38
N TYR A 409 20.39 22.77 -11.71
CA TYR A 409 19.86 21.76 -10.80
C TYR A 409 20.53 20.41 -11.13
N PRO A 410 21.85 20.28 -10.92
CA PRO A 410 22.56 19.05 -11.23
C PRO A 410 21.92 17.88 -10.45
N PRO A 411 21.70 16.72 -11.10
CA PRO A 411 21.11 15.57 -10.42
C PRO A 411 22.01 15.16 -9.26
N VAL A 412 21.43 15.10 -8.05
CA VAL A 412 22.19 14.69 -6.86
C VAL A 412 22.64 13.23 -7.06
N PRO A 413 23.96 12.95 -7.05
CA PRO A 413 24.44 11.58 -7.18
C PRO A 413 23.94 10.78 -5.98
N ALA A 414 23.36 9.61 -6.25
CA ALA A 414 23.09 8.64 -5.20
C ALA A 414 24.39 8.35 -4.43
N PRO A 415 24.40 8.38 -3.08
CA PRO A 415 25.61 8.14 -2.31
C PRO A 415 26.23 6.80 -2.69
N VAL A 416 27.54 6.82 -2.94
CA VAL A 416 28.31 5.60 -3.13
C VAL A 416 28.22 4.79 -1.85
N LEU A 417 27.74 3.56 -1.94
CA LEU A 417 27.78 2.62 -0.82
C LEU A 417 29.20 2.10 -0.69
N SER A 418 30.03 2.89 0.00
CA SER A 418 31.41 2.56 0.29
C SER A 418 31.52 1.33 1.20
N GLU A 419 32.68 0.67 1.15
CA GLU A 419 32.88 -0.61 1.85
C GLU A 419 32.73 -0.44 3.37
N ASP A 420 33.15 0.68 3.96
CA ASP A 420 32.99 1.02 5.38
C ASP A 420 31.54 1.22 5.83
N ARG A 421 30.64 1.63 4.92
CA ARG A 421 29.19 1.71 5.21
C ARG A 421 28.48 0.36 5.11
N LEU A 422 29.01 -0.55 4.28
CA LEU A 422 28.41 -1.86 4.03
C LEU A 422 28.98 -2.96 4.93
N PHE A 423 30.26 -2.89 5.26
CA PHE A 423 31.02 -3.89 5.99
C PHE A 423 31.67 -3.27 7.24
N GLN A 424 31.45 -3.90 8.39
CA GLN A 424 32.16 -3.60 9.63
C GLN A 424 33.12 -4.76 9.91
N ASN A 425 34.43 -4.48 9.97
CA ASN A 425 35.48 -5.51 10.15
C ASN A 425 35.38 -6.68 9.14
N GLY A 426 35.09 -6.38 7.86
CA GLY A 426 34.88 -7.39 6.81
C GLY A 426 33.52 -8.10 6.86
N ILE A 427 32.60 -7.69 7.74
CA ILE A 427 31.27 -8.31 7.91
C ILE A 427 30.17 -7.39 7.40
N ASN A 428 29.45 -7.81 6.36
CA ASN A 428 28.18 -7.21 5.95
C ASN A 428 27.03 -7.94 6.64
N VAL A 429 26.23 -7.22 7.43
CA VAL A 429 25.11 -7.79 8.19
C VAL A 429 23.80 -7.38 7.52
N GLN A 430 23.00 -8.36 7.13
CA GLN A 430 21.71 -8.14 6.47
C GLN A 430 20.57 -8.66 7.34
N ARG A 431 19.51 -7.86 7.45
CA ARG A 431 18.27 -8.19 8.15
C ARG A 431 17.18 -8.48 7.12
N MET A 432 16.55 -9.65 7.17
CA MET A 432 15.61 -10.10 6.13
C MET A 432 14.30 -10.61 6.75
N THR A 433 13.18 -9.93 6.49
CA THR A 433 11.87 -10.30 7.07
C THR A 433 11.06 -11.17 6.12
N PHE A 434 10.55 -12.30 6.61
CA PHE A 434 9.63 -13.21 5.91
C PHE A 434 8.39 -13.44 6.77
N TYR A 435 7.24 -13.72 6.14
CA TYR A 435 5.93 -13.67 6.79
C TYR A 435 5.14 -14.99 6.69
N ASN A 436 4.16 -15.18 7.58
CA ASN A 436 3.42 -16.44 7.76
C ASN A 436 2.34 -16.72 6.69
N ASP A 437 2.43 -16.10 5.52
CA ASP A 437 1.53 -16.28 4.38
C ASP A 437 2.12 -17.26 3.34
N PRO A 438 1.36 -17.64 2.28
CA PRO A 438 1.85 -18.54 1.24
C PRO A 438 3.06 -18.03 0.45
N ASP A 439 3.17 -16.72 0.16
CA ASP A 439 4.32 -16.16 -0.55
C ASP A 439 5.55 -16.12 0.35
N GLY A 440 5.42 -15.64 1.60
CA GLY A 440 6.51 -15.60 2.57
C GLY A 440 7.13 -16.99 2.82
N LYS A 441 6.30 -18.03 2.94
CA LYS A 441 6.75 -19.43 3.03
C LYS A 441 7.48 -19.91 1.77
N SER A 442 6.95 -19.59 0.59
CA SER A 442 7.56 -19.92 -0.70
C SER A 442 8.90 -19.20 -0.90
N SER A 443 8.92 -17.89 -0.65
CA SER A 443 10.07 -16.99 -0.68
C SER A 443 11.17 -17.44 0.28
N PHE A 444 10.84 -17.84 1.51
CA PHE A 444 11.79 -18.36 2.49
C PHE A 444 12.39 -19.71 2.05
N SER A 445 11.54 -20.65 1.60
CA SER A 445 12.00 -21.95 1.07
C SER A 445 12.95 -21.78 -0.11
N GLY A 446 12.61 -20.88 -1.04
CA GLY A 446 13.47 -20.48 -2.15
C GLY A 446 14.79 -19.88 -1.68
N PHE A 447 14.76 -18.97 -0.70
CA PHE A 447 15.94 -18.33 -0.10
C PHE A 447 16.91 -19.37 0.48
N ILE A 448 16.43 -20.26 1.36
CA ILE A 448 17.23 -21.34 1.97
C ILE A 448 17.85 -22.25 0.90
N LYS A 449 17.06 -22.69 -0.08
CA LYS A 449 17.52 -23.56 -1.17
C LYS A 449 18.63 -22.90 -1.98
N SER A 450 18.47 -21.63 -2.34
CA SER A 450 19.44 -20.88 -3.13
C SER A 450 20.76 -20.66 -2.40
N HIS A 451 20.72 -20.34 -1.10
CA HIS A 451 21.91 -20.10 -0.29
C HIS A 451 22.67 -21.40 0.00
N ARG A 452 21.95 -22.49 0.31
CA ARG A 452 22.54 -23.82 0.48
C ARG A 452 23.22 -24.31 -0.80
N ALA A 453 22.61 -24.09 -1.97
CA ALA A 453 23.21 -24.42 -3.26
C ALA A 453 24.47 -23.59 -3.58
N ALA A 454 24.58 -22.37 -3.03
CA ALA A 454 25.77 -21.53 -3.14
C ALA A 454 26.87 -21.86 -2.10
N GLY A 455 26.69 -22.90 -1.28
CA GLY A 455 27.65 -23.31 -0.26
C GLY A 455 27.68 -22.41 0.99
N TRP A 456 26.61 -21.68 1.29
CA TRP A 456 26.52 -20.85 2.49
C TRP A 456 26.12 -21.72 3.69
N ALA A 457 26.71 -21.43 4.85
CA ALA A 457 26.35 -22.08 6.11
C ALA A 457 24.98 -21.58 6.58
N ILE A 458 24.18 -22.46 7.18
CA ILE A 458 22.84 -22.15 7.70
C ILE A 458 22.75 -22.68 9.13
N GLU A 459 22.57 -21.79 10.09
CA GLU A 459 22.28 -22.09 11.49
C GLU A 459 20.79 -21.82 11.75
N GLU A 460 20.08 -22.79 12.31
CA GLU A 460 18.66 -22.68 12.64
C GLU A 460 18.49 -22.40 14.14
N TYR A 461 17.71 -21.37 14.46
CA TYR A 461 17.35 -20.95 15.82
C TYR A 461 15.83 -20.95 15.96
N LEU A 462 15.30 -20.79 17.19
CA LEU A 462 13.87 -20.73 17.40
C LEU A 462 13.29 -19.43 16.82
N GLY A 463 12.56 -19.55 15.70
CA GLY A 463 11.89 -18.44 15.01
C GLY A 463 12.74 -17.65 14.02
N PHE A 464 14.02 -18.01 13.81
CA PHE A 464 14.91 -17.34 12.86
C PHE A 464 16.07 -18.23 12.40
N VAL A 465 16.76 -17.82 11.33
CA VAL A 465 17.97 -18.46 10.82
C VAL A 465 19.10 -17.46 10.63
N VAL A 466 20.33 -17.94 10.73
CA VAL A 466 21.54 -17.18 10.39
C VAL A 466 22.20 -17.87 9.20
N VAL A 467 22.31 -17.15 8.08
CA VAL A 467 22.87 -17.64 6.82
C VAL A 467 24.17 -16.90 6.54
N THR A 468 25.29 -17.61 6.56
CA THR A 468 26.65 -17.02 6.47
C THR A 468 27.34 -17.44 5.18
N SER A 469 27.86 -16.46 4.42
CA SER A 469 28.59 -16.73 3.18
C SER A 469 29.97 -17.36 3.46
N PRO A 470 30.53 -18.11 2.49
CA PRO A 470 31.97 -18.32 2.44
C PRO A 470 32.68 -16.96 2.43
N GLU A 471 33.84 -16.88 3.08
CA GLU A 471 34.67 -15.68 3.05
C GLU A 471 35.32 -15.52 1.66
N ARG A 472 35.35 -14.29 1.14
CA ARG A 472 35.99 -13.93 -0.12
C ARG A 472 36.77 -12.64 0.05
N ALA A 473 38.09 -12.69 -0.14
CA ALA A 473 38.99 -11.54 0.02
C ALA A 473 38.81 -10.79 1.37
N GLY A 474 38.71 -11.54 2.47
CA GLY A 474 38.51 -10.97 3.82
C GLY A 474 37.09 -10.48 4.11
N ARG A 475 36.14 -10.66 3.19
CA ARG A 475 34.73 -10.23 3.33
C ARG A 475 33.77 -11.41 3.46
N LYS A 476 32.78 -11.26 4.32
CA LYS A 476 31.66 -12.21 4.49
C LYS A 476 30.33 -11.48 4.66
N ILE A 477 29.26 -12.12 4.22
CA ILE A 477 27.87 -11.69 4.46
C ILE A 477 27.26 -12.59 5.54
N ILE A 478 26.57 -11.98 6.50
CA ILE A 478 25.73 -12.66 7.49
C ILE A 478 24.30 -12.14 7.31
N ILE A 479 23.39 -13.01 6.87
CA ILE A 479 21.97 -12.71 6.75
C ILE A 479 21.27 -13.29 7.98
N VAL A 480 20.55 -12.44 8.73
CA VAL A 480 19.71 -12.87 9.86
C VAL A 480 18.25 -12.72 9.44
N ALA A 481 17.60 -13.86 9.21
CA ALA A 481 16.28 -13.93 8.57
C ALA A 481 15.24 -14.58 9.48
N ASP A 482 14.03 -14.02 9.50
CA ASP A 482 12.91 -14.62 10.23
C ASP A 482 12.50 -15.94 9.59
N THR A 483 12.09 -16.93 10.39
CA THR A 483 11.30 -18.04 9.85
C THR A 483 9.84 -17.58 9.73
N PRO A 484 9.11 -17.94 8.65
CA PRO A 484 7.71 -17.55 8.44
C PRO A 484 6.77 -17.86 9.61
N ASP A 485 7.04 -18.91 10.38
CA ASP A 485 6.29 -19.35 11.55
C ASP A 485 6.71 -18.67 12.87
N GLY A 486 7.87 -18.00 12.91
CA GLY A 486 8.40 -17.35 14.12
C GLY A 486 7.61 -16.11 14.55
N GLY A 487 6.97 -15.41 13.61
CA GLY A 487 6.17 -14.21 13.88
C GLY A 487 6.92 -13.13 14.66
N GLU A 488 6.20 -12.39 15.50
CA GLU A 488 6.77 -11.33 16.36
C GLU A 488 7.84 -11.85 17.32
N ASN A 489 7.64 -13.04 17.91
CA ASN A 489 8.61 -13.67 18.79
C ASN A 489 9.95 -13.96 18.08
N GLY A 490 9.91 -14.44 16.83
CA GLY A 490 11.09 -14.66 16.00
C GLY A 490 11.84 -13.34 15.73
N ARG A 491 11.13 -12.28 15.37
CA ARG A 491 11.69 -10.93 15.15
C ARG A 491 12.34 -10.36 16.42
N MET A 492 11.69 -10.52 17.58
CA MET A 492 12.29 -10.16 18.88
C MET A 492 13.54 -10.97 19.20
N ALA A 493 13.55 -12.27 18.87
CA ALA A 493 14.72 -13.14 19.05
C ALA A 493 15.89 -12.72 18.15
N VAL A 494 15.64 -12.34 16.89
CA VAL A 494 16.65 -11.75 15.99
C VAL A 494 17.27 -10.49 16.60
N GLN A 495 16.44 -9.57 17.09
CA GLN A 495 16.88 -8.32 17.71
C GLN A 495 17.73 -8.56 18.98
N LEU A 496 17.38 -9.56 19.79
CA LEU A 496 18.18 -9.97 20.94
C LEU A 496 19.51 -10.61 20.53
N TRP A 497 19.51 -11.48 19.51
CA TRP A 497 20.72 -12.14 19.00
C TRP A 497 21.70 -11.12 18.41
N LEU A 498 21.23 -10.18 17.58
CA LEU A 498 22.05 -9.11 16.99
C LEU A 498 22.72 -8.26 18.09
N ARG A 499 21.96 -7.83 19.10
CA ARG A 499 22.52 -7.10 20.26
C ARG A 499 23.55 -7.92 21.02
N HIS A 500 23.28 -9.20 21.30
CA HIS A 500 24.22 -10.08 22.00
C HIS A 500 25.52 -10.32 21.21
N LYS A 501 25.46 -10.37 19.88
CA LYS A 501 26.62 -10.48 18.99
C LYS A 501 27.32 -9.14 18.71
N ASN A 502 26.78 -8.02 19.21
CA ASN A 502 27.22 -6.66 18.88
C ASN A 502 27.28 -6.40 17.36
N LEU A 503 26.25 -6.84 16.64
CA LEU A 503 26.10 -6.68 15.19
C LEU A 503 24.97 -5.72 14.88
N VAL A 504 25.21 -4.78 13.95
CA VAL A 504 24.20 -3.83 13.45
C VAL A 504 23.97 -4.08 11.96
N PRO A 505 22.73 -4.31 11.51
CA PRO A 505 22.43 -4.47 10.08
C PRO A 505 22.75 -3.22 9.27
N SER A 506 23.64 -3.35 8.28
CA SER A 506 23.88 -2.32 7.26
C SER A 506 22.93 -2.47 6.07
N VAL A 507 22.27 -3.62 5.93
CA VAL A 507 21.26 -3.91 4.89
C VAL A 507 19.95 -4.38 5.54
N VAL A 508 18.82 -3.84 5.09
CA VAL A 508 17.47 -4.29 5.49
C VAL A 508 16.67 -4.70 4.26
N VAL A 509 16.00 -5.84 4.32
CA VAL A 509 15.30 -6.46 3.18
C VAL A 509 13.90 -6.91 3.59
N HIS A 510 12.89 -6.37 2.92
CA HIS A 510 11.50 -6.80 3.03
C HIS A 510 11.19 -7.92 2.02
N ARG A 511 10.74 -9.08 2.48
CA ARG A 511 10.31 -10.23 1.64
C ARG A 511 8.87 -10.63 1.95
N GLY A 512 7.92 -9.79 1.56
CA GLY A 512 6.49 -10.09 1.66
C GLY A 512 5.63 -9.17 0.81
N HIS A 513 4.33 -9.21 1.08
CA HIS A 513 3.35 -8.29 0.53
C HIS A 513 3.44 -6.90 1.19
N SER A 514 2.96 -5.86 0.47
CA SER A 514 2.93 -4.46 0.93
C SER A 514 2.23 -4.27 2.29
N TYR A 515 1.27 -5.14 2.63
CA TYR A 515 0.57 -5.10 3.92
C TYR A 515 1.46 -5.37 5.13
N HIS A 516 2.64 -5.98 4.94
CA HIS A 516 3.59 -6.27 5.99
C HIS A 516 4.73 -5.24 6.12
N GLU A 517 4.72 -4.16 5.32
CA GLU A 517 5.83 -3.18 5.30
C GLU A 517 5.98 -2.43 6.63
N GLU A 518 4.87 -2.16 7.32
CA GLU A 518 4.88 -1.57 8.68
C GLU A 518 5.64 -2.47 9.66
N ASP A 519 5.57 -3.80 9.49
CA ASP A 519 6.31 -4.73 10.32
C ASP A 519 7.82 -4.70 9.97
N THR A 520 8.26 -4.35 8.76
CA THR A 520 9.69 -4.16 8.46
C THR A 520 10.23 -2.82 8.95
N MET A 521 9.41 -1.77 8.99
CA MET A 521 9.90 -0.40 9.25
C MET A 521 10.77 -0.27 10.52
N PRO A 522 10.44 -0.90 11.68
CA PRO A 522 11.28 -0.87 12.89
C PRO A 522 12.68 -1.52 12.76
N GLU A 523 12.93 -2.31 11.71
CA GLU A 523 14.22 -2.95 11.44
C GLU A 523 15.23 -1.98 10.79
N ILE A 524 14.76 -0.84 10.27
CA ILE A 524 15.59 0.20 9.67
C ILE A 524 16.19 1.08 10.78
N SER A 525 17.42 1.55 10.58
CA SER A 525 18.11 2.43 11.53
C SER A 525 18.93 3.49 10.81
N THR A 526 19.41 4.50 11.53
CA THR A 526 20.35 5.49 10.99
C THR A 526 21.63 4.88 10.41
N ASN A 527 22.01 3.68 10.86
CA ASN A 527 23.18 2.94 10.35
C ASN A 527 22.87 2.11 9.09
N THR A 528 21.60 1.95 8.73
CA THR A 528 21.20 1.18 7.55
C THR A 528 21.68 1.91 6.29
N ALA A 529 22.56 1.26 5.53
CA ALA A 529 23.14 1.79 4.30
C ALA A 529 22.30 1.45 3.07
N PHE A 530 21.66 0.28 3.06
CA PHE A 530 20.84 -0.18 1.94
C PHE A 530 19.51 -0.79 2.42
N VAL A 531 18.41 -0.40 1.77
CA VAL A 531 17.07 -0.96 2.00
C VAL A 531 16.52 -1.51 0.68
N PHE A 532 15.97 -2.72 0.72
CA PHE A 532 15.25 -3.30 -0.41
C PHE A 532 13.79 -3.60 -0.06
N TRP A 533 12.88 -2.85 -0.68
CA TRP A 533 11.44 -3.09 -0.64
C TRP A 533 11.03 -4.02 -1.79
N GLY A 534 11.02 -5.32 -1.53
CA GLY A 534 10.62 -6.37 -2.50
C GLY A 534 9.10 -6.59 -2.61
N SER A 535 8.30 -5.82 -1.88
CA SER A 535 6.84 -5.76 -1.95
C SER A 535 6.35 -5.23 -3.30
N CYS A 536 5.03 -5.14 -3.50
CA CYS A 536 4.48 -4.31 -4.57
C CYS A 536 4.40 -2.85 -4.11
N GLY A 537 4.74 -1.89 -4.97
CA GLY A 537 4.59 -0.46 -4.67
C GLY A 537 5.55 0.09 -3.61
N GLY A 538 6.68 -0.58 -3.36
CA GLY A 538 7.66 -0.16 -2.33
C GLY A 538 8.21 1.26 -2.51
N GLN A 539 8.04 1.87 -3.69
CA GLN A 539 8.33 3.29 -3.95
C GLN A 539 7.57 4.24 -2.99
N LEU A 540 6.41 3.82 -2.47
CA LEU A 540 5.64 4.56 -1.47
C LEU A 540 6.36 4.67 -0.11
N ARG A 541 7.29 3.75 0.18
CA ARG A 541 8.09 3.74 1.42
C ARG A 541 9.36 4.58 1.37
N LEU A 542 9.72 5.18 0.23
CA LEU A 542 10.95 5.97 0.08
C LEU A 542 11.07 7.10 1.11
N ARG A 543 9.98 7.83 1.38
CA ARG A 543 9.97 8.95 2.33
C ARG A 543 10.22 8.47 3.77
N ALA A 544 9.38 7.58 4.29
CA ALA A 544 9.52 7.02 5.64
C ALA A 544 10.91 6.36 5.83
N THR A 545 11.40 5.67 4.80
CA THR A 545 12.75 5.08 4.82
C THR A 545 13.84 6.14 4.99
N LEU A 546 13.76 7.27 4.28
CA LEU A 546 14.73 8.37 4.41
C LEU A 546 14.54 9.21 5.66
N GLU A 547 13.36 9.26 6.26
CA GLU A 547 13.16 9.91 7.57
C GLU A 547 13.87 9.11 8.69
N GLN A 548 13.91 7.78 8.58
CA GLN A 548 14.56 6.88 9.54
C GLN A 548 16.04 6.58 9.22
N ALA A 549 16.41 6.56 7.94
CA ALA A 549 17.77 6.32 7.46
C ALA A 549 18.13 7.31 6.33
N PRO A 550 18.46 8.57 6.64
CA PRO A 550 18.54 9.67 5.66
C PRO A 550 19.60 9.51 4.56
N ASP A 551 20.59 8.66 4.79
CA ASP A 551 21.66 8.38 3.84
C ASP A 551 21.56 6.97 3.21
N ALA A 552 20.47 6.24 3.45
CA ALA A 552 20.24 4.91 2.86
C ALA A 552 19.94 4.98 1.36
N LEU A 553 20.54 4.09 0.57
CA LEU A 553 20.01 3.80 -0.76
C LEU A 553 18.81 2.88 -0.63
N VAL A 554 17.76 3.16 -1.39
CA VAL A 554 16.53 2.38 -1.35
C VAL A 554 16.25 1.84 -2.75
N LEU A 555 16.30 0.52 -2.90
CA LEU A 555 15.80 -0.15 -4.10
C LEU A 555 14.36 -0.53 -3.83
N ALA A 556 13.47 -0.15 -4.75
CA ALA A 556 12.05 -0.34 -4.58
C ALA A 556 11.37 -0.67 -5.90
N THR A 557 10.24 -1.35 -5.78
CA THR A 557 9.29 -1.58 -6.87
C THR A 557 8.39 -0.34 -7.04
N GLN A 558 8.15 0.06 -8.28
CA GLN A 558 7.15 1.09 -8.61
C GLN A 558 5.75 0.47 -8.65
N ASN A 559 5.67 -0.75 -9.20
CA ASN A 559 4.45 -1.54 -9.31
C ASN A 559 4.67 -2.97 -8.77
N ILE A 560 4.56 -4.02 -9.60
CA ILE A 560 4.49 -5.42 -9.12
C ILE A 560 5.85 -5.95 -8.63
N GLY A 561 5.94 -6.24 -7.32
CA GLY A 561 6.98 -7.07 -6.72
C GLY A 561 6.75 -8.56 -6.98
N THR A 562 7.80 -9.37 -7.07
CA THR A 562 7.67 -10.82 -7.30
C THR A 562 8.81 -11.59 -6.66
N ALA A 563 8.51 -12.72 -6.00
CA ALA A 563 9.51 -13.57 -5.36
C ALA A 563 10.68 -13.97 -6.29
N LEU A 564 10.39 -14.27 -7.56
CA LEU A 564 11.39 -14.68 -8.56
C LEU A 564 12.39 -13.55 -8.89
N VAL A 565 11.88 -12.35 -9.20
CA VAL A 565 12.73 -11.18 -9.51
C VAL A 565 13.48 -10.73 -8.25
N ASN A 566 12.80 -10.63 -7.12
CA ASN A 566 13.39 -10.30 -5.81
C ASN A 566 14.59 -11.20 -5.50
N GLN A 567 14.41 -12.52 -5.63
CA GLN A 567 15.44 -13.49 -5.34
C GLN A 567 16.64 -13.36 -6.28
N ALA A 568 16.42 -13.25 -7.59
CA ALA A 568 17.52 -13.16 -8.56
C ALA A 568 18.29 -11.83 -8.46
N LEU A 569 17.60 -10.74 -8.12
CA LEU A 569 18.20 -9.41 -7.92
C LEU A 569 19.03 -9.37 -6.63
N LEU A 570 18.47 -9.82 -5.50
CA LEU A 570 19.21 -9.94 -4.24
C LEU A 570 20.45 -10.82 -4.37
N ARG A 571 20.31 -12.00 -5.00
CA ARG A 571 21.44 -12.89 -5.25
C ARG A 571 22.56 -12.20 -6.05
N THR A 572 22.18 -11.38 -7.03
CA THR A 572 23.13 -10.60 -7.83
C THR A 572 23.79 -9.49 -7.00
N ILE A 573 23.07 -8.84 -6.08
CA ILE A 573 23.62 -7.87 -5.13
C ILE A 573 24.58 -8.56 -4.14
N GLU A 574 24.20 -9.69 -3.54
CA GLU A 574 25.04 -10.49 -2.63
C GLU A 574 26.35 -10.94 -3.29
N ASP A 575 26.26 -11.52 -4.50
CA ASP A 575 27.43 -11.97 -5.26
C ASP A 575 28.35 -10.78 -5.60
N ARG A 576 27.79 -9.63 -5.96
CA ARG A 576 28.53 -8.39 -6.24
C ARG A 576 29.16 -7.78 -4.99
N LEU A 577 28.47 -7.77 -3.86
CA LEU A 577 29.00 -7.31 -2.57
C LEU A 577 30.24 -8.10 -2.15
N LEU A 578 30.24 -9.43 -2.31
CA LEU A 578 31.40 -10.27 -1.99
C LEU A 578 32.59 -10.05 -2.94
N ILE A 579 32.34 -9.72 -4.21
CA ILE A 579 33.37 -9.53 -5.25
C ILE A 579 33.93 -8.10 -5.23
N ASP A 580 33.06 -7.10 -5.25
CA ASP A 580 33.42 -5.69 -5.42
C ASP A 580 33.60 -4.96 -4.06
N GLY A 581 33.01 -5.44 -2.94
CA GLY A 581 33.03 -4.78 -1.61
C GLY A 581 32.12 -3.55 -1.49
N THR A 582 31.57 -3.11 -2.62
CA THR A 582 30.71 -1.95 -2.81
C THR A 582 29.59 -2.33 -3.78
N ILE A 583 28.55 -1.49 -3.90
CA ILE A 583 27.51 -1.67 -4.91
C ILE A 583 27.71 -0.69 -6.06
N ASN A 584 28.15 -1.21 -7.21
CA ASN A 584 28.08 -0.51 -8.49
C ASN A 584 26.76 -0.87 -9.19
N TRP A 585 25.80 0.05 -9.16
CA TRP A 585 24.44 -0.21 -9.69
C TRP A 585 24.42 -0.57 -11.17
N THR A 586 25.27 0.04 -12.01
CA THR A 586 25.37 -0.33 -13.42
C THR A 586 25.82 -1.78 -13.60
N LYS A 587 26.86 -2.25 -12.89
CA LYS A 587 27.27 -3.67 -12.90
C LYS A 587 26.15 -4.60 -12.39
N VAL A 588 25.51 -4.24 -11.28
CA VAL A 588 24.39 -5.03 -10.72
C VAL A 588 23.23 -5.14 -11.72
N TRP A 589 22.86 -4.04 -12.38
CA TRP A 589 21.76 -4.05 -13.35
C TRP A 589 22.10 -4.86 -14.60
N THR A 590 23.30 -4.71 -15.16
CA THR A 590 23.72 -5.51 -16.32
C THR A 590 23.73 -7.01 -16.02
N ASP A 591 24.19 -7.42 -14.85
CA ASP A 591 24.10 -8.82 -14.40
C ASP A 591 22.64 -9.27 -14.20
N ALA A 592 21.80 -8.41 -13.63
CA ALA A 592 20.38 -8.70 -13.40
C ALA A 592 19.62 -8.86 -14.73
N GLU A 593 19.81 -7.97 -15.71
CA GLU A 593 19.23 -8.06 -17.06
C GLU A 593 19.66 -9.33 -17.81
N ALA A 594 20.90 -9.80 -17.59
CA ALA A 594 21.39 -11.05 -18.17
C ALA A 594 20.73 -12.29 -17.56
N LYS A 595 20.41 -12.27 -16.26
CA LYS A 595 19.85 -13.40 -15.50
C LYS A 595 18.32 -13.42 -15.47
N ILE A 596 17.68 -12.26 -15.38
CA ILE A 596 16.24 -12.10 -15.12
C ILE A 596 15.52 -11.91 -16.45
N ARG A 597 14.76 -12.93 -16.86
CA ARG A 597 13.94 -12.92 -18.08
C ARG A 597 12.48 -12.50 -17.85
N ASP A 598 12.10 -12.24 -16.59
CA ASP A 598 10.75 -11.83 -16.25
C ASP A 598 10.53 -10.35 -16.59
N ARG A 599 9.56 -10.06 -17.46
CA ARG A 599 9.19 -8.69 -17.86
C ARG A 599 8.87 -7.76 -16.69
N ARG A 600 8.46 -8.31 -15.53
CA ARG A 600 8.15 -7.55 -14.31
C ARG A 600 9.40 -6.93 -13.66
N PHE A 601 10.61 -7.32 -14.07
CA PHE A 601 11.83 -6.62 -13.68
C PHE A 601 11.83 -5.13 -14.11
N ALA A 602 11.10 -4.78 -15.18
CA ALA A 602 10.92 -3.39 -15.59
C ALA A 602 10.16 -2.52 -14.56
N ALA A 603 9.52 -3.11 -13.54
CA ALA A 603 8.88 -2.38 -12.44
C ALA A 603 9.82 -2.06 -11.26
N TYR A 604 11.12 -2.38 -11.37
CA TYR A 604 12.12 -2.12 -10.32
C TYR A 604 12.95 -0.91 -10.72
N SER A 605 13.04 0.09 -9.83
CA SER A 605 13.94 1.23 -10.05
C SER A 605 15.25 1.00 -9.30
N ARG A 606 16.39 1.14 -10.00
CA ARG A 606 17.68 1.22 -9.32
C ARG A 606 17.78 2.52 -8.50
N PRO A 607 18.47 2.56 -7.34
CA PRO A 607 18.47 3.73 -6.47
C PRO A 607 19.07 4.99 -7.08
N ASP A 608 20.04 4.85 -7.99
CA ASP A 608 20.67 5.91 -8.79
C ASP A 608 19.81 6.42 -9.96
N GLN A 609 18.64 5.83 -10.21
CA GLN A 609 17.71 6.27 -11.26
C GLN A 609 16.26 6.44 -10.78
N ASN A 610 15.90 6.15 -9.53
CA ASN A 610 14.53 6.38 -9.06
C ASN A 610 14.25 7.89 -8.88
N SER A 611 13.32 8.46 -9.65
CA SER A 611 13.04 9.91 -9.65
C SER A 611 12.64 10.45 -8.29
N THR A 612 11.76 9.72 -7.58
CA THR A 612 11.30 10.13 -6.25
C THR A 612 12.44 10.12 -5.24
N LEU A 613 13.31 9.11 -5.25
CA LEU A 613 14.48 9.03 -4.36
C LEU A 613 15.49 10.16 -4.65
N LEU A 614 15.78 10.42 -5.92
CA LEU A 614 16.67 11.51 -6.34
C LEU A 614 16.07 12.88 -5.97
N ALA A 615 14.76 13.07 -6.14
CA ALA A 615 14.08 14.30 -5.79
C ALA A 615 14.06 14.55 -4.28
N LEU A 616 13.74 13.54 -3.46
CA LEU A 616 13.79 13.61 -1.98
C LEU A 616 15.18 14.06 -1.51
N ARG A 617 16.24 13.49 -2.10
CA ARG A 617 17.64 13.83 -1.79
C ARG A 617 18.03 15.23 -2.25
N ALA A 618 17.67 15.61 -3.46
CA ALA A 618 17.90 16.95 -4.00
C ALA A 618 17.21 18.02 -3.16
N TRP A 619 15.97 17.76 -2.74
CA TRP A 619 15.23 18.65 -1.86
C TRP A 619 15.93 18.83 -0.51
N ARG A 620 16.28 17.72 0.16
CA ARG A 620 16.99 17.72 1.44
C ARG A 620 18.28 18.55 1.37
N MET A 621 19.08 18.38 0.32
CA MET A 621 20.31 19.17 0.13
C MET A 621 20.06 20.67 -0.07
N GLN A 622 18.95 21.05 -0.72
CA GLN A 622 18.55 22.44 -0.92
C GLN A 622 17.94 23.08 0.35
N THR A 623 17.24 22.31 1.20
CA THR A 623 16.53 22.84 2.37
C THR A 623 17.28 22.71 3.70
N GLU A 624 18.08 21.65 3.91
CA GLU A 624 18.77 21.37 5.18
C GLU A 624 20.23 21.85 5.21
N GLY A 625 20.76 22.31 4.06
CA GLY A 625 22.03 23.03 4.01
C GLY A 625 23.28 22.17 4.10
N VAL A 626 23.64 21.49 3.01
CA VAL A 626 25.07 21.34 2.67
C VAL A 626 25.49 22.64 1.94
N PRO A 627 26.41 23.45 2.49
CA PRO A 627 26.60 24.82 2.01
C PRO A 627 27.38 24.88 0.69
N LYS A 628 26.65 24.80 -0.44
CA LYS A 628 26.92 25.48 -1.72
C LYS A 628 25.90 25.08 -2.79
N LEU A 629 24.85 25.90 -2.94
CA LEU A 629 24.18 26.27 -4.20
C LEU A 629 22.89 27.03 -3.86
N LEU A 630 23.03 28.30 -3.44
CA LEU A 630 22.05 29.40 -3.40
C LEU A 630 22.66 30.48 -2.48
N HIS A 631 23.11 31.60 -3.04
CA HIS A 631 23.72 32.70 -2.27
C HIS A 631 22.72 33.83 -2.00
N ALA A 632 22.82 34.38 -0.78
CA ALA A 632 22.34 35.69 -0.34
C ALA A 632 20.82 35.95 -0.26
N SER A 633 20.24 35.76 0.94
CA SER A 633 20.09 36.88 1.87
C SER A 633 19.77 36.42 3.31
N SER A 634 20.32 37.14 4.30
CA SER A 634 19.92 37.19 5.72
C SER A 634 19.44 35.89 6.42
N ALA A 635 20.34 35.23 7.16
CA ALA A 635 19.98 34.26 8.21
C ALA A 635 20.17 34.88 9.62
N PRO A 636 19.21 34.73 10.55
CA PRO A 636 19.40 35.11 11.95
C PRO A 636 20.31 34.10 12.69
N LYS A 637 21.02 34.56 13.72
CA LYS A 637 21.96 33.72 14.50
C LYS A 637 21.22 32.59 15.26
N PRO A 638 21.75 31.36 15.29
CA PRO A 638 21.24 30.31 16.16
C PRO A 638 21.53 30.63 17.64
N LEU A 639 20.54 30.38 18.50
CA LEU A 639 20.69 30.41 19.95
C LEU A 639 21.49 29.19 20.42
N SER A 640 22.58 29.44 21.16
CA SER A 640 23.36 28.38 21.80
C SER A 640 22.60 27.80 22.99
N VAL A 641 22.21 26.53 22.91
CA VAL A 641 21.70 25.76 24.06
C VAL A 641 22.80 24.85 24.57
N THR A 642 23.29 25.13 25.78
CA THR A 642 24.26 24.31 26.50
C THR A 642 23.61 23.00 26.94
N PRO A 643 24.25 21.82 26.76
CA PRO A 643 23.68 20.56 27.22
C PRO A 643 23.60 20.52 28.74
N ALA A 644 22.41 20.23 29.28
CA ALA A 644 22.19 20.07 30.70
C ALA A 644 22.89 18.80 31.23
N SER A 645 23.66 18.94 32.31
CA SER A 645 24.36 17.81 32.94
C SER A 645 23.38 16.94 33.73
N LEU A 646 23.15 15.71 33.27
CA LEU A 646 22.35 14.72 33.98
C LEU A 646 23.22 13.94 34.98
N THR A 647 23.45 14.54 36.15
CA THR A 647 24.07 13.86 37.30
C THR A 647 23.01 13.05 38.06
N GLY A 648 22.79 11.79 37.64
CA GLY A 648 22.01 10.79 38.36
C GLY A 648 22.86 9.55 38.68
N PRO A 649 22.62 8.84 39.80
CA PRO A 649 23.42 7.68 40.18
C PRO A 649 23.23 6.51 39.20
N VAL A 650 24.34 5.92 38.76
CA VAL A 650 24.37 4.74 37.90
C VAL A 650 23.84 3.52 38.65
N PRO A 651 22.84 2.78 38.12
CA PRO A 651 22.39 1.52 38.73
C PRO A 651 23.50 0.46 38.66
N THR A 652 23.78 -0.20 39.78
CA THR A 652 24.78 -1.28 39.85
C THR A 652 24.30 -2.53 39.10
N PRO A 653 25.20 -3.30 38.44
CA PRO A 653 24.82 -4.53 37.75
C PRO A 653 24.32 -5.60 38.73
N ILE A 654 23.16 -6.19 38.43
CA ILE A 654 22.64 -7.37 39.13
C ILE A 654 23.44 -8.59 38.65
N PRO A 655 24.05 -9.41 39.55
CA PRO A 655 24.78 -10.60 39.14
C PRO A 655 23.83 -11.69 38.62
N PRO A 656 24.24 -12.50 37.64
CA PRO A 656 23.37 -13.49 37.01
C PRO A 656 23.09 -14.67 37.95
N THR A 657 21.89 -14.71 38.53
CA THR A 657 21.36 -15.92 39.18
C THR A 657 21.08 -17.00 38.13
N ALA A 658 21.61 -18.20 38.40
CA ALA A 658 21.66 -19.35 37.50
C ALA A 658 20.38 -19.62 36.70
N TRP A 659 20.48 -19.44 35.37
CA TRP A 659 19.58 -20.13 34.43
C TRP A 659 20.09 -21.56 34.23
N THR A 660 19.44 -22.53 34.87
CA THR A 660 19.65 -23.95 34.59
C THR A 660 19.14 -24.29 33.19
N ALA A 661 20.02 -24.77 32.32
CA ALA A 661 19.64 -25.20 30.97
C ALA A 661 18.66 -26.39 31.00
N PRO A 662 17.68 -26.46 30.07
CA PRO A 662 16.85 -27.65 29.91
C PRO A 662 17.70 -28.82 29.38
N PRO A 663 17.35 -30.07 29.71
CA PRO A 663 18.09 -31.25 29.25
C PRO A 663 17.95 -31.47 27.74
N PRO A 664 18.95 -32.09 27.07
CA PRO A 664 18.90 -32.35 25.64
C PRO A 664 17.77 -33.31 25.25
N PRO A 665 17.19 -33.17 24.04
CA PRO A 665 16.10 -34.02 23.58
C PRO A 665 16.55 -35.48 23.46
N ARG A 666 15.74 -36.41 23.96
CA ARG A 666 15.99 -37.85 23.84
C ARG A 666 15.95 -38.28 22.38
N ALA A 667 16.98 -39.02 21.94
CA ALA A 667 17.02 -39.63 20.62
C ALA A 667 15.82 -40.58 20.42
N ARG A 668 15.11 -40.44 19.27
CA ARG A 668 14.11 -41.43 18.85
C ARG A 668 14.83 -42.71 18.42
N VAL A 669 14.58 -43.79 19.13
CA VAL A 669 14.94 -45.15 18.69
C VAL A 669 14.08 -45.51 17.48
N THR A 670 14.73 -45.84 16.37
CA THR A 670 14.08 -46.39 15.17
C THR A 670 13.93 -47.89 15.30
N THR A 671 12.73 -48.37 15.60
CA THR A 671 12.40 -49.81 15.50
C THR A 671 12.17 -50.20 14.04
N SER A 672 13.22 -50.69 13.39
CA SER A 672 13.12 -51.38 12.10
C SER A 672 12.71 -52.84 12.33
N THR A 673 11.53 -53.23 11.85
CA THR A 673 11.13 -54.66 11.79
C THR A 673 11.71 -55.29 10.53
N ALA A 674 12.52 -56.34 10.72
CA ALA A 674 13.20 -57.05 9.65
C ALA A 674 12.28 -58.01 8.86
N THR A 675 12.57 -58.18 7.57
CA THR A 675 12.06 -59.27 6.72
C THR A 675 13.13 -59.69 5.71
N LEU A 676 13.48 -60.97 5.69
CA LEU A 676 14.25 -61.74 4.69
C LEU A 676 14.13 -63.25 5.09
N PRO A 677 14.40 -64.27 4.24
CA PRO A 677 14.99 -64.20 2.88
C PRO A 677 14.32 -65.04 1.74
N ASP A 678 14.73 -64.74 0.50
CA ASP A 678 15.03 -65.61 -0.67
C ASP A 678 13.98 -66.48 -1.45
N SER A 679 13.69 -66.04 -2.69
CA SER A 679 14.00 -66.72 -4.00
C SER A 679 13.26 -68.01 -4.47
N PRO A 680 13.20 -68.33 -5.81
CA PRO A 680 13.27 -67.51 -7.04
C PRO A 680 12.16 -67.88 -8.10
N PRO A 681 12.33 -68.05 -9.44
CA PRO A 681 11.62 -67.21 -10.42
C PRO A 681 10.84 -67.90 -11.58
N THR A 682 9.92 -67.19 -12.24
CA THR A 682 9.49 -67.45 -13.64
C THR A 682 8.96 -66.19 -14.34
N ALA A 683 9.27 -66.08 -15.64
CA ALA A 683 8.66 -65.16 -16.61
C ALA A 683 8.00 -66.01 -17.73
N PRO A 684 7.50 -65.45 -18.87
CA PRO A 684 6.90 -64.14 -19.17
C PRO A 684 5.46 -64.32 -19.76
N LEU A 685 4.77 -63.24 -20.18
CA LEU A 685 4.08 -63.16 -21.50
C LEU A 685 3.34 -61.84 -21.78
N MET A 686 3.22 -61.57 -23.09
CA MET A 686 2.54 -60.46 -23.78
C MET A 686 1.09 -60.19 -23.35
N ARG A 687 0.70 -58.91 -23.29
CA ARG A 687 0.00 -58.23 -24.40
C ARG A 687 0.01 -56.71 -24.27
#